data_AF-A0A814ZAX8-F1
#
_entry.id   AF-A0A814ZAX8-F1
#
_cell.length_a   1.000
_cell.length_b   1.000
_cell.length_c   1.000
_cell.angle_alpha   90.00
_cell.angle_beta   90.00
_cell.angle_gamma   90.00
#
_symmetry.space_group_name_H-M   'P 1'
#
loop_
_entity.id
_entity.type
_entity.pdbx_description
1 polymer ?
#
loop_
_entity_poly.entity_id
_entity_poly.type
_entity_poly.pdbx_seq_one_letter_code
_entity_poly.pdbx_strand_id
1 'polypeptide(L)'
;MAHVDTEFTDTLARSVDQVCSPLYTQMFEKFAKEQSNSRSYEELTVLEHYPNQIAWYEGNRRQEIIERIRRTHLKWFNSWLSENYTGRPPYIKWNSAMINILLHLTNLLFRMDLGDVITSDGTRDACRHISDTIKRILLSVNESNQVTIDPAGIPLVQQLLQILFYFTLDSELVIYLKSLQLVDIINVLIRKSNNDDEIHLHAYRILAVIMAEADIKQLQNSSRIATVFITFIKNVIDGGIHTEGRLHNSLRSLKVLTQHDQIREELIKQEGHSLFLRCALEDQFNPLKAKLPALEILLALVFNKEFATILKNNDTFMNHIRTLTSSSQQDLQLIATALIWKLEKEPETIIKTVQQQQQPSSISSLMIDKKQYDIMISYSHNDKELCHRILSSLEKDQLCVWIDSRLMHGATFDAMAKAIENAEFVLVCMSDAYKQSPFCEMEASYAVKRRCHIIPLVMTTSYKADGWLGVLTSALIYIDFPKLGFDKAYQELKKQIGLFRMNNSNLILAEQNQVHHNSSSLMDSTPKTNSSVENNKEPRPVVEYPHCIDMWTKDHVKSFLLDKELSIFLPAFEGMNGRLLHKVYDMCQASQQAMFSSLKEDVARSQLTITLSLKDYLTFLEEIKIYIPYKTDDRLNPTSAICDIM
;
A
#
# COMPACT_ATOMS: atom_id res chain seq x y z
N MET A 1 -9.97 -36.80 16.93
CA MET A 1 -10.55 -37.88 17.77
C MET A 1 -9.84 -37.81 19.11
N ALA A 2 -10.43 -37.45 20.25
CA ALA A 2 -11.83 -37.29 20.64
C ALA A 2 -12.00 -35.92 21.32
N HIS A 3 -12.97 -35.11 20.88
CA HIS A 3 -13.42 -33.94 21.63
C HIS A 3 -14.36 -34.43 22.72
N VAL A 4 -13.97 -34.17 23.95
CA VAL A 4 -14.77 -34.35 25.16
C VAL A 4 -16.07 -33.57 24.98
N ASP A 5 -17.22 -34.27 25.04
CA ASP A 5 -18.54 -33.66 25.19
C ASP A 5 -18.52 -32.75 26.43
N THR A 6 -18.44 -31.44 26.23
CA THR A 6 -18.76 -30.49 27.29
C THR A 6 -20.27 -30.45 27.41
N GLU A 7 -20.77 -31.23 28.37
CA GLU A 7 -22.16 -31.50 28.67
C GLU A 7 -23.05 -30.26 28.48
N PHE A 8 -24.06 -30.39 27.61
CA PHE A 8 -25.25 -29.54 27.71
C PHE A 8 -25.94 -29.89 29.02
N THR A 9 -25.53 -29.23 30.11
CA THR A 9 -26.05 -29.48 31.45
C THR A 9 -27.50 -29.00 31.59
N ASP A 10 -28.27 -29.65 32.47
CA ASP A 10 -29.60 -29.16 32.88
C ASP A 10 -29.57 -27.69 33.32
N THR A 11 -28.44 -27.24 33.87
CA THR A 11 -28.21 -25.86 34.29
C THR A 11 -28.20 -24.90 33.11
N LEU A 12 -27.47 -25.20 32.03
CA LEU A 12 -27.44 -24.34 30.83
C LEU A 12 -28.80 -24.33 30.12
N ALA A 13 -29.48 -25.47 30.05
CA ALA A 13 -30.83 -25.56 29.49
C ALA A 13 -31.80 -24.62 30.21
N ARG A 14 -31.78 -24.65 31.55
CA ARG A 14 -32.58 -23.73 32.38
C ARG A 14 -32.22 -22.27 32.11
N SER A 15 -30.93 -21.93 32.03
CA SER A 15 -30.51 -20.55 31.72
C SER A 15 -31.06 -20.07 30.37
N VAL A 16 -31.00 -20.92 29.33
CA VAL A 16 -31.55 -20.61 28.00
C VAL A 16 -33.07 -20.40 28.06
N ASP A 17 -33.79 -21.27 28.77
CA ASP A 17 -35.25 -21.15 28.93
C ASP A 17 -35.66 -19.90 29.72
N GLN A 18 -34.90 -19.55 30.76
CA GLN A 18 -35.11 -18.32 31.53
C GLN A 18 -34.88 -17.07 30.67
N VAL A 19 -33.81 -17.04 29.88
CA VAL A 19 -33.53 -15.93 28.97
C VAL A 19 -34.59 -15.81 27.87
N CYS A 20 -35.04 -16.93 27.30
CA CYS A 20 -36.10 -16.93 26.27
C CYS A 20 -37.51 -16.66 26.82
N SER A 21 -37.67 -16.47 28.13
CA SER A 21 -38.97 -16.26 28.75
C SER A 21 -39.44 -14.80 28.61
N PRO A 22 -40.76 -14.54 28.64
CA PRO A 22 -41.28 -13.17 28.71
C PRO A 22 -40.79 -12.40 29.95
N LEU A 23 -40.51 -13.10 31.05
CA LEU A 23 -39.99 -12.52 32.29
C LEU A 23 -38.67 -11.76 32.03
N TYR A 24 -37.78 -12.32 31.21
CA TYR A 24 -36.51 -11.66 30.87
C TYR A 24 -36.74 -10.28 30.26
N THR A 25 -37.60 -10.19 29.24
CA THR A 25 -37.89 -8.91 28.56
C THR A 25 -38.59 -7.91 29.49
N GLN A 26 -39.50 -8.37 30.35
CA GLN A 26 -40.20 -7.52 31.33
C GLN A 26 -39.25 -6.98 32.40
N MET A 27 -38.36 -7.83 32.93
CA MET A 27 -37.34 -7.44 33.90
C MET A 27 -36.35 -6.45 33.28
N PHE A 28 -35.90 -6.71 32.05
CA PHE A 28 -35.01 -5.81 31.33
C PHE A 28 -35.65 -4.43 31.13
N GLU A 29 -36.89 -4.36 30.63
CA GLU A 29 -37.58 -3.09 30.40
C GLU A 29 -37.85 -2.32 31.68
N LYS A 30 -38.22 -3.04 32.76
CA LYS A 30 -38.39 -2.43 34.09
C LYS A 30 -37.07 -1.83 34.58
N PHE A 31 -35.99 -2.60 34.52
CA PHE A 31 -34.67 -2.13 34.94
C PHE A 31 -34.19 -0.94 34.10
N ALA A 32 -34.39 -1.00 32.78
CA ALA A 32 -34.03 0.07 31.85
C ALA A 32 -34.74 1.39 32.17
N LYS A 33 -36.01 1.32 32.60
CA LYS A 33 -36.81 2.49 33.02
C LYS A 33 -36.41 3.02 34.41
N GLU A 34 -36.16 2.13 35.36
CA GLU A 34 -35.91 2.49 36.76
C GLU A 34 -34.46 2.93 37.02
N GLN A 35 -33.48 2.43 36.25
CA GLN A 35 -32.04 2.69 36.43
C GLN A 35 -31.58 2.56 37.89
N SER A 36 -32.11 1.57 38.62
CA SER A 36 -31.81 1.35 40.03
C SER A 36 -30.33 1.05 40.25
N ASN A 37 -29.72 1.66 41.28
CA ASN A 37 -28.33 1.37 41.68
C ASN A 37 -28.20 0.06 42.46
N SER A 38 -29.27 -0.38 43.14
CA SER A 38 -29.33 -1.66 43.85
C SER A 38 -30.10 -2.69 43.03
N ARG A 39 -29.47 -3.82 42.74
CA ARG A 39 -30.06 -4.95 42.02
C ARG A 39 -30.42 -6.06 43.00
N SER A 40 -31.62 -6.62 42.85
CA SER A 40 -32.01 -7.85 43.54
C SER A 40 -31.17 -9.04 43.04
N TYR A 41 -31.11 -10.10 43.85
CA TYR A 41 -30.43 -11.34 43.47
C TYR A 41 -31.00 -11.95 42.18
N GLU A 42 -32.31 -11.84 42.01
CA GLU A 42 -33.03 -12.31 40.82
C GLU A 42 -32.64 -11.50 39.57
N GLU A 43 -32.59 -10.17 39.65
CA GLU A 43 -32.13 -9.31 38.53
C GLU A 43 -30.69 -9.62 38.12
N LEU A 44 -29.78 -9.76 39.08
CA LEU A 44 -28.38 -10.14 38.80
C LEU A 44 -28.30 -11.50 38.10
N THR A 45 -29.14 -12.45 38.52
CA THR A 45 -29.10 -13.80 37.97
C THR A 45 -29.68 -13.84 36.56
N VAL A 46 -30.85 -13.22 36.35
CA VAL A 46 -31.57 -13.26 35.07
C VAL A 46 -30.95 -12.36 34.02
N LEU A 47 -30.52 -11.14 34.36
CA LEU A 47 -30.05 -10.14 33.39
C LEU A 47 -28.55 -10.20 33.13
N GLU A 48 -27.74 -10.76 34.04
CA GLU A 48 -26.28 -10.81 33.91
C GLU A 48 -25.75 -12.24 33.90
N HIS A 49 -26.06 -13.04 34.92
CA HIS A 49 -25.47 -14.38 35.06
C HIS A 49 -25.88 -15.30 33.90
N TYR A 50 -27.17 -15.44 33.59
CA TYR A 50 -27.62 -16.33 32.51
C TYR A 50 -27.14 -15.88 31.13
N PRO A 51 -27.28 -14.59 30.71
CA PRO A 51 -26.75 -14.14 29.43
C PRO A 51 -25.24 -14.33 29.32
N ASN A 52 -24.48 -14.05 30.39
CA ASN A 52 -23.04 -14.26 30.39
C ASN A 52 -22.69 -15.75 30.27
N GLN A 53 -23.33 -16.62 31.06
CA GLN A 53 -23.10 -18.06 31.00
C GLN A 53 -23.34 -18.61 29.58
N ILE A 54 -24.44 -18.21 28.93
CA ILE A 54 -24.75 -18.64 27.57
C ILE A 54 -23.77 -18.04 26.56
N ALA A 55 -23.43 -16.75 26.70
CA ALA A 55 -22.53 -16.08 25.77
C ALA A 55 -21.16 -16.76 25.68
N TRP A 56 -20.66 -17.36 26.78
CA TRP A 56 -19.37 -18.07 26.86
C TRP A 56 -19.45 -19.59 26.66
N TYR A 57 -20.62 -20.16 26.35
CA TYR A 57 -20.75 -21.60 26.08
C TYR A 57 -20.17 -21.98 24.71
N GLU A 58 -19.18 -22.89 24.65
CA GLU A 58 -18.49 -23.30 23.42
C GLU A 58 -18.87 -24.71 22.91
N GLY A 59 -19.99 -25.29 23.37
CA GLY A 59 -20.38 -26.66 22.98
C GLY A 59 -21.11 -26.75 21.63
N ASN A 60 -21.28 -27.98 21.14
CA ASN A 60 -21.81 -28.28 19.78
C ASN A 60 -23.21 -27.70 19.50
N ARG A 61 -24.02 -27.45 20.55
CA ARG A 61 -25.37 -26.87 20.43
C ARG A 61 -25.39 -25.35 20.41
N ARG A 62 -24.23 -24.68 20.49
CA ARG A 62 -24.13 -23.20 20.56
C ARG A 62 -24.92 -22.53 19.44
N GLN A 63 -24.75 -22.99 18.20
CA GLN A 63 -25.43 -22.40 17.04
C GLN A 63 -26.95 -22.50 17.14
N GLU A 64 -27.49 -23.64 17.58
CA GLU A 64 -28.93 -23.85 17.80
C GLU A 64 -29.48 -22.93 18.90
N ILE A 65 -28.77 -22.85 20.03
CA ILE A 65 -29.14 -22.04 21.20
C ILE A 65 -29.17 -20.55 20.84
N ILE A 66 -28.10 -20.04 20.23
CA ILE A 66 -27.99 -18.62 19.86
C ILE A 66 -29.04 -18.26 18.80
N GLU A 67 -29.31 -19.13 17.82
CA GLU A 67 -30.36 -18.89 16.83
C GLU A 67 -31.76 -18.87 17.47
N ARG A 68 -32.05 -19.76 18.42
CA ARG A 68 -33.30 -19.73 19.20
C ARG A 68 -33.46 -18.39 19.94
N ILE A 69 -32.41 -17.95 20.63
CA ILE A 69 -32.41 -16.67 21.38
C ILE A 69 -32.60 -15.48 20.44
N ARG A 70 -31.89 -15.43 19.30
CA ARG A 70 -32.04 -14.38 18.29
C ARG A 70 -33.47 -14.30 17.76
N ARG A 71 -34.08 -15.43 17.42
CA ARG A 71 -35.48 -15.49 16.94
C ARG A 71 -36.48 -14.98 17.98
N THR A 72 -36.23 -15.25 19.25
CA THR A 72 -37.06 -14.76 20.36
C THR A 72 -36.90 -13.25 20.55
N HIS A 73 -35.67 -12.73 20.55
CA HIS A 73 -35.40 -11.38 21.08
C HIS A 73 -35.12 -10.29 20.04
N LEU A 74 -34.66 -10.59 18.82
CA LEU A 74 -34.20 -9.52 17.91
C LEU A 74 -35.32 -8.52 17.52
N LYS A 75 -36.55 -9.01 17.31
CA LYS A 75 -37.70 -8.12 17.03
C LYS A 75 -38.02 -7.22 18.21
N TRP A 76 -38.06 -7.79 19.41
CA TRP A 76 -38.27 -7.06 20.65
C TRP A 76 -37.16 -6.03 20.87
N PHE A 77 -35.89 -6.42 20.76
CA PHE A 77 -34.73 -5.56 20.91
C PHE A 77 -34.78 -4.37 19.95
N ASN A 78 -35.15 -4.60 18.67
CA ASN A 78 -35.31 -3.53 17.71
C ASN A 78 -36.46 -2.57 18.07
N SER A 79 -37.60 -3.09 18.53
CA SER A 79 -38.73 -2.26 18.99
C SER A 79 -38.32 -1.41 20.19
N TRP A 80 -37.73 -2.03 21.20
CA TRP A 80 -37.22 -1.36 22.39
C TRP A 80 -36.19 -0.28 22.03
N LEU A 81 -35.24 -0.58 21.14
CA LEU A 81 -34.24 0.37 20.66
C LEU A 81 -34.89 1.53 19.87
N SER A 82 -35.92 1.26 19.08
CA SER A 82 -36.63 2.32 18.34
C SER A 82 -37.44 3.22 19.27
N GLU A 83 -38.19 2.64 20.20
CA GLU A 83 -39.10 3.38 21.09
C GLU A 83 -38.36 4.28 22.08
N ASN A 84 -37.23 3.82 22.60
CA ASN A 84 -36.49 4.55 23.63
C ASN A 84 -35.53 5.63 23.06
N TYR A 85 -35.28 5.64 21.73
CA TYR A 85 -34.18 6.44 21.17
C TYR A 85 -34.49 7.16 19.85
N THR A 86 -35.74 7.14 19.36
CA THR A 86 -36.17 7.93 18.18
C THR A 86 -36.69 9.33 18.52
N GLY A 87 -36.77 9.69 19.81
CA GLY A 87 -37.11 11.02 20.30
C GLY A 87 -35.87 11.83 20.69
N ARG A 88 -35.91 13.15 20.46
CA ARG A 88 -34.83 14.12 20.73
C ARG A 88 -34.16 13.92 22.11
N PRO A 89 -32.90 14.39 22.27
CA PRO A 89 -32.19 14.40 23.55
C PRO A 89 -33.08 14.86 24.73
N PRO A 90 -32.89 14.30 25.93
CA PRO A 90 -31.65 13.69 26.40
C PRO A 90 -31.58 12.18 26.14
N TYR A 91 -30.43 11.73 25.63
CA TYR A 91 -30.08 10.31 25.61
C TYR A 91 -30.14 9.79 27.04
N ILE A 92 -30.76 8.62 27.25
CA ILE A 92 -30.88 8.02 28.57
C ILE A 92 -29.48 7.89 29.17
N LYS A 93 -29.22 8.61 30.27
CA LYS A 93 -27.97 8.45 31.02
C LYS A 93 -28.00 7.07 31.66
N TRP A 94 -27.20 6.15 31.13
CA TRP A 94 -27.07 4.81 31.69
C TRP A 94 -26.16 4.82 32.91
N ASN A 95 -26.64 4.22 34.00
CA ASN A 95 -25.76 3.86 35.10
C ASN A 95 -24.87 2.68 34.68
N SER A 96 -23.80 2.42 35.44
CA SER A 96 -22.85 1.34 35.12
C SER A 96 -23.51 -0.05 35.05
N ALA A 97 -24.59 -0.27 35.83
CA ALA A 97 -25.32 -1.53 35.80
C ALA A 97 -26.07 -1.73 34.48
N MET A 98 -26.74 -0.70 33.97
CA MET A 98 -27.41 -0.75 32.67
C MET A 98 -26.42 -0.95 31.53
N ILE A 99 -25.26 -0.29 31.58
CA ILE A 99 -24.18 -0.48 30.60
C ILE A 99 -23.74 -1.96 30.58
N ASN A 100 -23.56 -2.57 31.75
CA ASN A 100 -23.18 -3.98 31.84
C ASN A 100 -24.27 -4.93 31.33
N ILE A 101 -25.54 -4.70 31.70
CA ILE A 101 -26.67 -5.52 31.22
C ILE A 101 -26.79 -5.43 29.69
N LEU A 102 -26.65 -4.23 29.13
CA LEU A 102 -26.62 -4.04 27.67
C LEU A 102 -25.43 -4.75 27.03
N LEU A 103 -24.25 -4.68 27.62
CA LEU A 103 -23.09 -5.41 27.13
C LEU A 103 -23.33 -6.92 27.11
N HIS A 104 -23.93 -7.49 28.15
CA HIS A 104 -24.28 -8.91 28.19
C HIS A 104 -25.33 -9.28 27.15
N LEU A 105 -26.37 -8.46 26.96
CA LEU A 105 -27.39 -8.66 25.94
C LEU A 105 -26.81 -8.55 24.52
N THR A 106 -26.00 -7.51 24.26
CA THR A 106 -25.28 -7.33 22.99
C THR A 106 -24.40 -8.53 22.70
N ASN A 107 -23.65 -9.00 23.69
CA ASN A 107 -22.80 -10.18 23.53
C ASN A 107 -23.60 -11.45 23.25
N LEU A 108 -24.74 -11.62 23.93
CA LEU A 108 -25.60 -12.77 23.73
C LEU A 108 -26.22 -12.78 22.31
N LEU A 109 -26.66 -11.63 21.82
CA LEU A 109 -27.36 -11.53 20.52
C LEU A 109 -26.39 -11.47 19.33
N PHE A 110 -25.25 -10.80 19.49
CA PHE A 110 -24.46 -10.32 18.36
C PHE A 110 -22.98 -10.73 18.36
N ARG A 111 -22.47 -11.57 19.29
CA ARG A 111 -21.05 -12.03 19.29
C ARG A 111 -20.67 -12.96 18.11
N MET A 112 -20.73 -12.42 16.90
CA MET A 112 -20.23 -13.08 15.68
C MET A 112 -18.70 -13.18 15.69
N ASP A 113 -18.02 -12.41 16.53
CA ASP A 113 -16.56 -12.44 16.68
C ASP A 113 -16.03 -13.74 17.31
N LEU A 114 -16.88 -14.53 17.99
CA LEU A 114 -16.55 -15.88 18.46
C LEU A 114 -16.94 -16.98 17.46
N GLY A 115 -17.34 -16.61 16.23
CA GLY A 115 -17.71 -17.58 15.19
C GLY A 115 -19.20 -17.89 15.12
N ASP A 116 -20.06 -17.16 15.83
CA ASP A 116 -21.51 -17.33 15.70
C ASP A 116 -21.98 -16.91 14.30
N VAL A 117 -22.52 -17.87 13.54
CA VAL A 117 -23.05 -17.63 12.19
C VAL A 117 -24.55 -17.37 12.24
N ILE A 118 -25.05 -16.45 11.39
CA ILE A 118 -26.49 -16.27 11.17
C ILE A 118 -26.99 -17.34 10.21
N THR A 119 -27.87 -18.21 10.67
CA THR A 119 -28.33 -19.37 9.89
C THR A 119 -29.64 -19.14 9.17
N SER A 120 -30.43 -18.14 9.57
CA SER A 120 -31.75 -17.91 9.01
C SER A 120 -31.92 -16.53 8.42
N ASP A 121 -32.64 -16.49 7.30
CA ASP A 121 -32.96 -15.24 6.60
C ASP A 121 -33.79 -14.31 7.49
N GLY A 122 -34.72 -14.85 8.29
CA GLY A 122 -35.51 -14.06 9.23
C GLY A 122 -34.67 -13.37 10.31
N THR A 123 -33.63 -14.04 10.82
CA THR A 123 -32.67 -13.44 11.75
C THR A 123 -31.83 -12.38 11.05
N ARG A 124 -31.39 -12.63 9.80
CA ARG A 124 -30.63 -11.66 9.00
C ARG A 124 -31.46 -10.42 8.68
N ASP A 125 -32.74 -10.57 8.33
CA ASP A 125 -33.68 -9.47 8.10
C ASP A 125 -33.91 -8.64 9.37
N ALA A 126 -33.99 -9.29 10.54
CA ALA A 126 -34.06 -8.57 11.81
C ALA A 126 -32.79 -7.73 12.06
N CYS A 127 -31.60 -8.27 11.75
CA CYS A 127 -30.34 -7.50 11.81
C CYS A 127 -30.31 -6.32 10.81
N ARG A 128 -30.90 -6.47 9.61
CA ARG A 128 -31.05 -5.36 8.65
C ARG A 128 -31.92 -4.24 9.24
N HIS A 129 -33.07 -4.58 9.82
CA HIS A 129 -33.94 -3.60 10.48
C HIS A 129 -33.27 -2.93 11.70
N ILE A 130 -32.48 -3.67 12.47
CA ILE A 130 -31.67 -3.11 13.57
C ILE A 130 -30.65 -2.12 13.01
N SER A 131 -30.01 -2.44 11.88
CA SER A 131 -29.05 -1.54 11.22
C SER A 131 -29.71 -0.21 10.81
N ASP A 132 -30.95 -0.24 10.31
CA ASP A 132 -31.72 0.97 9.99
C ASP A 132 -32.03 1.80 11.23
N THR A 133 -32.45 1.14 12.32
CA THR A 133 -32.73 1.79 13.59
C THR A 133 -31.47 2.44 14.15
N ILE A 134 -30.33 1.71 14.15
CA ILE A 134 -29.04 2.25 14.58
C ILE A 134 -28.66 3.47 13.74
N LYS A 135 -28.77 3.39 12.40
CA LYS A 135 -28.49 4.52 11.51
C LYS A 135 -29.29 5.76 11.91
N ARG A 136 -30.61 5.62 12.14
CA ARG A 136 -31.47 6.74 12.57
C ARG A 136 -31.04 7.34 13.90
N ILE A 137 -30.68 6.50 14.87
CA ILE A 137 -30.23 6.97 16.19
C ILE A 137 -28.89 7.71 16.06
N LEU A 138 -27.92 7.17 15.33
CA LEU A 138 -26.63 7.81 15.11
C LEU A 138 -26.77 9.16 14.37
N LEU A 139 -27.70 9.26 13.43
CA LEU A 139 -28.06 10.53 12.78
C LEU A 139 -28.60 11.54 13.81
N SER A 140 -29.56 11.14 14.65
CA SER A 140 -30.09 12.00 15.72
C SER A 140 -28.98 12.45 16.69
N VAL A 141 -28.05 11.55 17.03
CA VAL A 141 -26.85 11.89 17.83
C VAL A 141 -26.04 12.98 17.16
N ASN A 142 -25.74 12.81 15.87
CA ASN A 142 -25.00 13.80 15.10
C ASN A 142 -25.72 15.15 14.99
N GLU A 143 -27.05 15.18 14.96
CA GLU A 143 -27.86 16.39 14.85
C GLU A 143 -28.04 17.13 16.19
N SER A 144 -27.92 16.43 17.32
CA SER A 144 -28.23 17.00 18.64
C SER A 144 -27.31 18.12 19.13
N ASN A 145 -26.03 18.08 18.76
CA ASN A 145 -25.06 19.12 19.09
C ASN A 145 -24.06 19.25 17.95
N GLN A 146 -23.77 20.48 17.53
CA GLN A 146 -22.90 20.77 16.39
C GLN A 146 -21.41 20.45 16.66
N VAL A 147 -20.95 20.49 17.92
CA VAL A 147 -19.53 20.46 18.26
C VAL A 147 -19.09 19.10 18.81
N THR A 148 -19.80 18.57 19.82
CA THR A 148 -19.40 17.34 20.51
C THR A 148 -20.58 16.40 20.72
N ILE A 149 -20.31 15.10 20.84
CA ILE A 149 -21.31 14.16 21.35
C ILE A 149 -21.59 14.50 22.82
N ASP A 150 -22.86 14.49 23.22
CA ASP A 150 -23.24 14.62 24.64
C ASP A 150 -22.56 13.49 25.45
N PRO A 151 -21.82 13.79 26.53
CA PRO A 151 -21.21 12.76 27.38
C PRO A 151 -22.18 11.66 27.83
N ALA A 152 -23.46 11.98 28.05
CA ALA A 152 -24.47 10.99 28.41
C ALA A 152 -24.81 10.02 27.27
N GLY A 153 -24.58 10.42 26.02
CA GLY A 153 -24.79 9.60 24.81
C GLY A 153 -23.60 8.75 24.40
N ILE A 154 -22.40 8.97 24.95
CA ILE A 154 -21.18 8.22 24.58
C ILE A 154 -21.37 6.70 24.73
N PRO A 155 -21.87 6.16 25.86
CA PRO A 155 -22.05 4.71 26.01
C PRO A 155 -23.02 4.12 24.97
N LEU A 156 -24.07 4.87 24.61
CA LEU A 156 -25.01 4.47 23.56
C LEU A 156 -24.30 4.36 22.21
N VAL A 157 -23.53 5.38 21.81
CA VAL A 157 -22.79 5.38 20.54
C VAL A 157 -21.80 4.21 20.50
N GLN A 158 -21.06 3.97 21.59
CA GLN A 158 -20.13 2.82 21.69
C GLN A 158 -20.86 1.50 21.43
N GLN A 159 -21.99 1.25 22.11
CA GLN A 159 -22.78 0.02 21.93
C GLN A 159 -23.33 -0.13 20.50
N LEU A 160 -23.87 0.94 19.92
CA LEU A 160 -24.43 0.90 18.58
C LEU A 160 -23.35 0.63 17.52
N LEU A 161 -22.18 1.25 17.64
CA LEU A 161 -21.05 0.98 16.76
C LEU A 161 -20.49 -0.44 16.97
N GLN A 162 -20.48 -0.95 18.19
CA GLN A 162 -20.09 -2.34 18.45
C GLN A 162 -21.02 -3.34 17.74
N ILE A 163 -22.35 -3.10 17.77
CA ILE A 163 -23.33 -3.94 17.07
C ILE A 163 -23.10 -3.89 15.55
N LEU A 164 -22.95 -2.68 14.98
CA LEU A 164 -22.64 -2.54 13.55
C LEU A 164 -21.32 -3.21 13.18
N PHE A 165 -20.30 -3.14 14.05
CA PHE A 165 -19.06 -3.85 13.86
C PHE A 165 -19.30 -5.37 13.76
N TYR A 166 -20.11 -5.96 14.65
CA TYR A 166 -20.41 -7.39 14.56
C TYR A 166 -21.09 -7.76 13.25
N PHE A 167 -21.98 -6.92 12.74
CA PHE A 167 -22.62 -7.14 11.45
C PHE A 167 -21.64 -7.08 10.27
N THR A 168 -20.48 -6.46 10.42
CA THR A 168 -19.42 -6.51 9.39
C THR A 168 -18.75 -7.89 9.23
N LEU A 169 -19.03 -8.82 10.15
CA LEU A 169 -18.49 -10.19 10.11
C LEU A 169 -19.33 -11.15 9.25
N ASP A 170 -20.58 -10.80 8.92
CA ASP A 170 -21.45 -11.56 8.01
C ASP A 170 -21.43 -10.94 6.60
N SER A 171 -21.13 -11.75 5.59
CA SER A 171 -20.91 -11.28 4.21
C SER A 171 -22.15 -10.64 3.58
N GLU A 172 -23.34 -11.15 3.87
CA GLU A 172 -24.59 -10.58 3.35
C GLU A 172 -24.96 -9.27 4.05
N LEU A 173 -24.76 -9.19 5.36
CA LEU A 173 -24.96 -7.94 6.10
C LEU A 173 -23.98 -6.85 5.65
N VAL A 174 -22.73 -7.18 5.31
CA VAL A 174 -21.77 -6.21 4.75
C VAL A 174 -22.32 -5.54 3.49
N ILE A 175 -22.95 -6.30 2.59
CA ILE A 175 -23.56 -5.75 1.36
C ILE A 175 -24.65 -4.74 1.74
N TYR A 176 -25.48 -5.08 2.72
CA TYR A 176 -26.52 -4.18 3.21
C TYR A 176 -25.95 -2.93 3.87
N LEU A 177 -24.97 -3.05 4.76
CA LEU A 177 -24.33 -1.93 5.44
C LEU A 177 -23.69 -0.94 4.46
N LYS A 178 -23.10 -1.44 3.36
CA LYS A 178 -22.56 -0.60 2.29
C LYS A 178 -23.64 0.25 1.61
N SER A 179 -24.89 -0.23 1.55
CA SER A 179 -26.03 0.54 1.01
C SER A 179 -26.55 1.63 1.95
N LEU A 180 -26.21 1.57 3.25
CA LEU A 180 -26.77 2.46 4.28
C LEU A 180 -26.10 3.84 4.37
N GLN A 181 -25.11 4.16 3.54
CA GLN A 181 -24.40 5.45 3.57
C GLN A 181 -23.84 5.80 4.97
N LEU A 182 -23.31 4.80 5.68
CA LEU A 182 -22.83 4.97 7.06
C LEU A 182 -21.51 5.76 7.16
N VAL A 183 -20.75 5.86 6.07
CA VAL A 183 -19.40 6.47 6.05
C VAL A 183 -19.45 7.91 6.57
N ASP A 184 -20.34 8.75 6.03
CA ASP A 184 -20.44 10.15 6.44
C ASP A 184 -20.90 10.30 7.90
N ILE A 185 -21.85 9.46 8.32
CA ILE A 185 -22.39 9.45 9.68
C ILE A 185 -21.27 9.13 10.67
N ILE A 186 -20.49 8.09 10.39
CA ILE A 186 -19.37 7.64 11.23
C ILE A 186 -18.25 8.69 11.24
N ASN A 187 -17.94 9.29 10.10
CA ASN A 187 -16.93 10.36 10.03
C ASN A 187 -17.30 11.59 10.86
N VAL A 188 -18.59 11.94 10.93
CA VAL A 188 -19.06 13.01 11.85
C VAL A 188 -18.88 12.59 13.31
N LEU A 189 -19.22 11.34 13.65
CA LEU A 189 -19.05 10.81 15.02
C LEU A 189 -17.59 10.84 15.47
N ILE A 190 -16.66 10.38 14.61
CA ILE A 190 -15.21 10.40 14.88
C ILE A 190 -14.74 11.82 15.24
N ARG A 191 -15.22 12.85 14.51
CA ARG A 191 -14.84 14.25 14.77
C ARG A 191 -15.43 14.78 16.08
N LYS A 192 -16.64 14.38 16.44
CA LYS A 192 -17.37 14.89 17.61
C LYS A 192 -17.11 14.10 18.90
N SER A 193 -16.47 12.94 18.84
CA SER A 193 -16.31 12.04 19.99
C SER A 193 -15.17 12.41 20.94
N ASN A 194 -14.54 13.57 20.79
CA ASN A 194 -13.45 14.04 21.66
C ASN A 194 -12.33 13.01 21.88
N ASN A 195 -11.96 12.25 20.83
CA ASN A 195 -10.98 11.17 20.90
C ASN A 195 -11.34 10.05 21.88
N ASP A 196 -12.62 9.66 21.97
CA ASP A 196 -13.02 8.42 22.64
C ASP A 196 -12.43 7.19 21.90
N ASP A 197 -11.69 6.35 22.64
CA ASP A 197 -10.96 5.19 22.09
C ASP A 197 -11.91 4.12 21.52
N GLU A 198 -12.99 3.80 22.23
CA GLU A 198 -13.93 2.74 21.83
C GLU A 198 -14.76 3.15 20.61
N ILE A 199 -15.24 4.41 20.56
CA ILE A 199 -15.92 4.96 19.38
C ILE A 199 -14.97 4.90 18.17
N HIS A 200 -13.74 5.37 18.31
CA HIS A 200 -12.77 5.38 17.22
C HIS A 200 -12.44 3.95 16.76
N LEU A 201 -12.23 3.02 17.69
CA LEU A 201 -11.92 1.63 17.37
C LEU A 201 -13.04 0.98 16.56
N HIS A 202 -14.27 1.05 17.05
CA HIS A 202 -15.41 0.45 16.36
C HIS A 202 -15.68 1.14 15.03
N ALA A 203 -15.60 2.47 14.98
CA ALA A 203 -15.74 3.24 13.76
C ALA A 203 -14.74 2.80 12.69
N TYR A 204 -13.44 2.79 12.99
CA TYR A 204 -12.42 2.41 12.01
C TYR A 204 -12.50 0.94 11.59
N ARG A 205 -12.94 0.02 12.47
CA ARG A 205 -13.20 -1.38 12.11
C ARG A 205 -14.37 -1.52 11.14
N ILE A 206 -15.45 -0.76 11.35
CA ILE A 206 -16.58 -0.73 10.40
C ILE A 206 -16.11 -0.15 9.06
N LEU A 207 -15.47 1.01 9.10
CA LEU A 207 -14.97 1.73 7.93
C LEU A 207 -14.02 0.87 7.09
N ALA A 208 -13.12 0.10 7.73
CA ALA A 208 -12.23 -0.84 7.06
C ALA A 208 -12.97 -1.91 6.22
N VAL A 209 -14.25 -2.19 6.52
CA VAL A 209 -15.04 -3.19 5.78
C VAL A 209 -15.99 -2.52 4.77
N ILE A 210 -16.57 -1.36 5.11
CA ILE A 210 -17.61 -0.72 4.29
C ILE A 210 -17.07 0.29 3.27
N MET A 211 -15.92 0.92 3.51
CA MET A 211 -15.37 1.92 2.62
C MET A 211 -14.77 1.29 1.37
N ALA A 212 -14.80 2.04 0.26
CA ALA A 212 -13.97 1.74 -0.89
C ALA A 212 -12.52 2.15 -0.58
N GLU A 213 -11.58 1.57 -1.33
CA GLU A 213 -10.15 1.88 -1.14
C GLU A 213 -9.84 3.37 -1.30
N ALA A 214 -10.42 4.02 -2.30
CA ALA A 214 -10.23 5.44 -2.57
C ALA A 214 -10.62 6.32 -1.36
N ASP A 215 -11.61 5.88 -0.59
CA ASP A 215 -12.05 6.58 0.62
C ASP A 215 -11.11 6.27 1.79
N ILE A 216 -10.61 5.03 1.92
CA ILE A 216 -9.67 4.64 2.99
C ILE A 216 -8.43 5.54 2.94
N LYS A 217 -7.92 5.87 1.75
CA LYS A 217 -6.77 6.76 1.56
C LYS A 217 -7.05 8.22 1.96
N GLN A 218 -8.31 8.61 2.07
CA GLN A 218 -8.70 9.94 2.49
C GLN A 218 -8.95 10.03 4.00
N LEU A 219 -8.81 8.91 4.73
CA LEU A 219 -8.91 8.91 6.19
C LEU A 219 -7.88 9.86 6.80
N GLN A 220 -8.39 10.77 7.62
CA GLN A 220 -7.55 11.74 8.33
C GLN A 220 -7.06 11.16 9.66
N ASN A 221 -6.08 11.82 10.28
CA ASN A 221 -5.57 11.47 11.62
C ASN A 221 -4.99 10.05 11.73
N SER A 222 -4.15 9.65 10.78
CA SER A 222 -3.48 8.33 10.76
C SER A 222 -2.77 7.98 12.08
N SER A 223 -2.21 8.98 12.77
CA SER A 223 -1.56 8.80 14.08
C SER A 223 -2.55 8.28 15.13
N ARG A 224 -3.76 8.85 15.18
CA ARG A 224 -4.83 8.45 16.10
C ARG A 224 -5.35 7.05 15.77
N ILE A 225 -5.49 6.74 14.47
CA ILE A 225 -5.90 5.39 14.02
C ILE A 225 -4.89 4.36 14.56
N ALA A 226 -3.60 4.59 14.34
CA ALA A 226 -2.55 3.71 14.85
C ALA A 226 -2.61 3.56 16.37
N THR A 227 -2.72 4.67 17.12
CA THR A 227 -2.79 4.65 18.59
C THR A 227 -3.94 3.78 19.10
N VAL A 228 -5.14 3.94 18.55
CA VAL A 228 -6.33 3.21 19.01
C VAL A 228 -6.18 1.70 18.80
N PHE A 229 -5.68 1.29 17.64
CA PHE A 229 -5.43 -0.13 17.36
C PHE A 229 -4.29 -0.69 18.21
N ILE A 230 -3.19 0.05 18.39
CA ILE A 230 -2.05 -0.36 19.23
C ILE A 230 -2.51 -0.57 20.67
N THR A 231 -3.22 0.42 21.26
CA THR A 231 -3.75 0.34 22.62
C THR A 231 -4.69 -0.86 22.79
N PHE A 232 -5.64 -1.04 21.86
CA PHE A 232 -6.58 -2.16 21.95
C PHE A 232 -5.87 -3.51 21.84
N ILE A 233 -5.01 -3.70 20.83
CA ILE A 233 -4.29 -4.96 20.60
C ILE A 233 -3.38 -5.26 21.78
N LYS A 234 -2.68 -4.25 22.33
CA LYS A 234 -1.86 -4.39 23.53
C LYS A 234 -2.70 -4.86 24.72
N ASN A 235 -3.86 -4.27 24.96
CA ASN A 235 -4.75 -4.68 26.06
C ASN A 235 -5.25 -6.13 25.89
N VAL A 236 -5.56 -6.55 24.66
CA VAL A 236 -5.97 -7.93 24.37
C VAL A 236 -4.82 -8.91 24.55
N ILE A 237 -3.59 -8.49 24.24
CA ILE A 237 -2.38 -9.30 24.46
C ILE A 237 -2.03 -9.36 25.96
N ASP A 238 -1.95 -8.23 26.66
CA ASP A 238 -1.45 -8.24 28.04
C ASP A 238 -2.53 -8.69 29.06
N GLY A 239 -3.82 -8.71 28.69
CA GLY A 239 -4.96 -9.02 29.56
C GLY A 239 -5.14 -10.49 29.99
N GLY A 240 -4.20 -11.39 29.69
CA GLY A 240 -4.14 -12.77 30.21
C GLY A 240 -5.15 -13.79 29.64
N ILE A 241 -6.38 -13.38 29.30
CA ILE A 241 -7.34 -14.19 28.54
C ILE A 241 -7.47 -13.59 27.15
N HIS A 242 -6.60 -14.02 26.23
CA HIS A 242 -6.69 -13.62 24.84
C HIS A 242 -7.97 -14.19 24.24
N THR A 243 -8.96 -13.33 24.00
CA THR A 243 -10.10 -13.71 23.16
C THR A 243 -9.63 -13.71 21.71
N GLU A 244 -9.27 -14.90 21.22
CA GLU A 244 -8.74 -15.16 19.88
C GLU A 244 -9.54 -14.38 18.80
N GLY A 245 -10.87 -14.37 18.93
CA GLY A 245 -11.76 -13.63 18.04
C GLY A 245 -11.58 -12.10 18.08
N ARG A 246 -11.39 -11.49 19.25
CA ARG A 246 -11.20 -10.02 19.37
C ARG A 246 -9.87 -9.59 18.76
N LEU A 247 -8.80 -10.35 19.03
CA LEU A 247 -7.49 -10.11 18.46
C LEU A 247 -7.54 -10.25 16.93
N HIS A 248 -8.06 -11.39 16.44
CA HIS A 248 -8.17 -11.68 15.01
C HIS A 248 -8.90 -10.57 14.26
N ASN A 249 -10.07 -10.16 14.73
CA ASN A 249 -10.89 -9.17 14.04
C ASN A 249 -10.24 -7.78 14.02
N SER A 250 -9.47 -7.44 15.05
CA SER A 250 -8.74 -6.18 15.10
C SER A 250 -7.55 -6.19 14.16
N LEU A 251 -6.77 -7.27 14.13
CA LEU A 251 -5.69 -7.46 13.16
C LEU A 251 -6.22 -7.46 11.71
N ARG A 252 -7.34 -8.15 11.47
CA ARG A 252 -8.00 -8.17 10.15
C ARG A 252 -8.39 -6.77 9.68
N SER A 253 -9.00 -5.97 10.56
CA SER A 253 -9.38 -4.59 10.23
C SER A 253 -8.16 -3.72 9.99
N LEU A 254 -7.14 -3.84 10.85
CA LEU A 254 -5.89 -3.10 10.74
C LEU A 254 -5.13 -3.44 9.45
N LYS A 255 -5.12 -4.71 9.04
CA LYS A 255 -4.53 -5.15 7.76
C LYS A 255 -5.12 -4.40 6.56
N VAL A 256 -6.42 -4.13 6.57
CA VAL A 256 -7.04 -3.34 5.48
C VAL A 256 -6.60 -1.87 5.59
N LEU A 257 -6.57 -1.33 6.80
CA LEU A 257 -6.16 0.06 7.03
C LEU A 257 -4.67 0.31 6.73
N THR A 258 -3.81 -0.71 6.77
CA THR A 258 -2.41 -0.56 6.36
C THR A 258 -2.27 -0.26 4.87
N GLN A 259 -3.33 -0.27 4.05
CA GLN A 259 -3.28 0.28 2.69
C GLN A 259 -3.02 1.79 2.65
N HIS A 260 -3.24 2.49 3.76
CA HIS A 260 -2.92 3.90 3.90
C HIS A 260 -1.46 4.08 4.32
N ASP A 261 -0.64 4.69 3.46
CA ASP A 261 0.82 4.84 3.67
C ASP A 261 1.16 5.51 5.01
N GLN A 262 0.49 6.63 5.33
CA GLN A 262 0.70 7.30 6.63
C GLN A 262 0.33 6.42 7.84
N ILE A 263 -0.66 5.52 7.75
CA ILE A 263 -0.96 4.58 8.85
C ILE A 263 0.19 3.59 9.03
N ARG A 264 0.80 3.09 7.94
CA ARG A 264 2.01 2.24 8.02
C ARG A 264 3.12 2.94 8.78
N GLU A 265 3.41 4.19 8.42
CA GLU A 265 4.44 5.01 9.06
C GLU A 265 4.16 5.25 10.54
N GLU A 266 2.91 5.55 10.90
CA GLU A 266 2.54 5.77 12.31
C GLU A 266 2.60 4.49 13.14
N LEU A 267 2.26 3.32 12.58
CA LEU A 267 2.44 2.02 13.25
C LEU A 267 3.91 1.70 13.54
N ILE A 268 4.83 2.13 12.67
CA ILE A 268 6.26 1.97 12.88
C ILE A 268 6.73 2.94 13.97
N LYS A 269 6.43 4.24 13.84
CA LYS A 269 6.83 5.30 14.78
C LYS A 269 6.34 5.07 16.20
N GLN A 270 5.13 4.53 16.37
CA GLN A 270 4.53 4.26 17.68
C GLN A 270 4.88 2.86 18.22
N GLU A 271 5.88 2.19 17.65
CA GLU A 271 6.34 0.85 18.05
C GLU A 271 5.24 -0.24 18.01
N GLY A 272 4.16 -0.03 17.25
CA GLY A 272 3.07 -0.99 17.10
C GLY A 272 3.51 -2.32 16.48
N HIS A 273 4.58 -2.29 15.67
CA HIS A 273 5.20 -3.48 15.07
C HIS A 273 5.69 -4.50 16.11
N SER A 274 6.03 -4.07 17.33
CA SER A 274 6.42 -4.97 18.42
C SER A 274 5.28 -5.93 18.82
N LEU A 275 4.03 -5.48 18.76
CA LEU A 275 2.85 -6.30 19.05
C LEU A 275 2.64 -7.36 17.96
N PHE A 276 2.85 -7.01 16.69
CA PHE A 276 2.73 -7.96 15.58
C PHE A 276 3.85 -9.01 15.62
N LEU A 277 5.06 -8.62 16.03
CA LEU A 277 6.14 -9.56 16.30
C LEU A 277 5.79 -10.55 17.42
N ARG A 278 5.23 -10.07 18.53
CA ARG A 278 4.72 -10.94 19.61
C ARG A 278 3.66 -11.91 19.08
N CYS A 279 2.67 -11.41 18.33
CA CYS A 279 1.66 -12.26 17.71
C CYS A 279 2.25 -13.33 16.80
N ALA A 280 3.28 -13.03 16.02
CA ALA A 280 3.93 -14.00 15.14
C ALA A 280 4.76 -15.03 15.94
N LEU A 281 5.56 -14.57 16.90
CA LEU A 281 6.59 -15.37 17.57
C LEU A 281 6.06 -16.22 18.73
N GLU A 282 5.14 -15.70 19.55
CA GLU A 282 4.69 -16.41 20.75
C GLU A 282 3.81 -17.63 20.37
N ASP A 283 4.04 -18.78 21.01
CA ASP A 283 3.39 -20.04 20.66
C ASP A 283 1.92 -20.10 21.07
N GLN A 284 1.49 -19.28 22.03
CA GLN A 284 0.11 -19.24 22.50
C GLN A 284 -0.88 -18.71 21.45
N PHE A 285 -0.40 -18.04 20.40
CA PHE A 285 -1.26 -17.44 19.39
C PHE A 285 -1.62 -18.40 18.26
N ASN A 286 -2.89 -18.39 17.88
CA ASN A 286 -3.39 -19.23 16.81
C ASN A 286 -2.69 -18.93 15.46
N PRO A 287 -2.23 -19.96 14.72
CA PRO A 287 -1.52 -19.78 13.46
C PRO A 287 -2.29 -18.96 12.40
N LEU A 288 -3.59 -19.18 12.24
CA LEU A 288 -4.38 -18.53 11.19
C LEU A 288 -5.12 -17.29 11.69
N LYS A 289 -5.55 -17.26 12.95
CA LYS A 289 -6.31 -16.14 13.48
C LYS A 289 -5.44 -15.00 14.02
N ALA A 290 -4.21 -15.27 14.45
CA ALA A 290 -3.31 -14.25 14.99
C ALA A 290 -1.99 -14.16 14.24
N LYS A 291 -1.26 -15.27 14.04
CA LYS A 291 0.07 -15.24 13.41
C LYS A 291 0.00 -14.76 11.96
N LEU A 292 -0.91 -15.32 11.16
CA LEU A 292 -1.05 -14.97 9.75
C LEU A 292 -1.38 -13.47 9.54
N PRO A 293 -2.44 -12.89 10.13
CA PRO A 293 -2.70 -11.45 10.01
C PRO A 293 -1.56 -10.56 10.50
N ALA A 294 -0.85 -10.97 11.56
CA ALA A 294 0.31 -10.23 12.06
C ALA A 294 1.47 -10.24 11.04
N LEU A 295 1.75 -11.39 10.42
CA LEU A 295 2.76 -11.51 9.36
C LEU A 295 2.37 -10.73 8.10
N GLU A 296 1.07 -10.70 7.74
CA GLU A 296 0.57 -9.87 6.63
C GLU A 296 0.76 -8.37 6.90
N ILE A 297 0.49 -7.92 8.12
CA ILE A 297 0.75 -6.53 8.54
C ILE A 297 2.25 -6.25 8.48
N LEU A 298 3.09 -7.13 9.04
CA LEU A 298 4.56 -6.98 8.99
C LEU A 298 5.06 -6.88 7.54
N LEU A 299 4.55 -7.71 6.62
CA LEU A 299 4.90 -7.63 5.20
C LEU A 299 4.54 -6.27 4.60
N ALA A 300 3.37 -5.71 4.94
CA ALA A 300 2.96 -4.38 4.50
C ALA A 300 3.87 -3.26 5.06
N LEU A 301 4.43 -3.44 6.26
CA LEU A 301 5.33 -2.46 6.87
C LEU A 301 6.77 -2.50 6.32
N VAL A 302 7.23 -3.65 5.83
CA VAL A 302 8.61 -3.85 5.31
C VAL A 302 8.91 -3.04 4.04
N PHE A 303 7.93 -2.40 3.43
CA PHE A 303 8.18 -1.43 2.34
C PHE A 303 8.93 -0.18 2.84
N ASN A 304 8.87 0.13 4.14
CA ASN A 304 9.76 1.11 4.77
C ASN A 304 11.17 0.52 4.94
N LYS A 305 12.18 1.17 4.35
CA LYS A 305 13.57 0.66 4.29
C LYS A 305 14.24 0.55 5.66
N GLU A 306 13.97 1.49 6.56
CA GLU A 306 14.52 1.49 7.91
C GLU A 306 13.93 0.31 8.71
N PHE A 307 12.61 0.18 8.68
CA PHE A 307 11.93 -0.95 9.31
C PHE A 307 12.34 -2.31 8.73
N ALA A 308 12.50 -2.42 7.41
CA ALA A 308 13.02 -3.64 6.77
C ALA A 308 14.39 -4.05 7.32
N THR A 309 15.27 -3.07 7.58
CA THR A 309 16.60 -3.32 8.15
C THR A 309 16.50 -3.80 9.60
N ILE A 310 15.63 -3.17 10.40
CA ILE A 310 15.35 -3.57 11.79
C ILE A 310 14.84 -5.02 11.83
N LEU A 311 13.86 -5.34 10.97
CA LEU A 311 13.24 -6.66 10.95
C LEU A 311 14.21 -7.75 10.44
N LYS A 312 15.03 -7.44 9.44
CA LYS A 312 16.08 -8.34 8.93
C LYS A 312 17.12 -8.70 10.00
N ASN A 313 17.46 -7.74 10.86
CA ASN A 313 18.46 -7.93 11.91
C ASN A 313 17.88 -8.64 13.16
N ASN A 314 16.59 -9.00 13.16
CA ASN A 314 15.97 -9.75 14.24
C ASN A 314 16.12 -11.26 13.98
N ASP A 315 17.18 -11.87 14.53
CA ASP A 315 17.49 -13.29 14.33
C ASP A 315 16.36 -14.22 14.75
N THR A 316 15.65 -13.91 15.85
CA THR A 316 14.51 -14.69 16.33
C THR A 316 13.40 -14.73 15.29
N PHE A 317 13.05 -13.57 14.74
CA PHE A 317 12.06 -13.44 13.68
C PHE A 317 12.49 -14.14 12.40
N MET A 318 13.72 -13.91 11.94
CA MET A 318 14.25 -14.52 10.72
C MET A 318 14.29 -16.04 10.81
N ASN A 319 14.68 -16.60 11.96
CA ASN A 319 14.64 -18.05 12.18
C ASN A 319 13.21 -18.59 12.20
N HIS A 320 12.27 -17.86 12.80
CA HIS A 320 10.86 -18.24 12.81
C HIS A 320 10.24 -18.27 11.40
N ILE A 321 10.44 -17.25 10.58
CA ILE A 321 9.89 -17.27 9.21
C ILE A 321 10.56 -18.35 8.34
N ARG A 322 11.84 -18.69 8.59
CA ARG A 322 12.50 -19.83 7.92
C ARG A 322 11.83 -21.16 8.25
N THR A 323 11.45 -21.40 9.50
CA THR A 323 10.73 -22.64 9.84
C THR A 323 9.34 -22.67 9.19
N LEU A 324 8.66 -21.51 9.09
CA LEU A 324 7.36 -21.40 8.43
C LEU A 324 7.38 -21.68 6.91
N THR A 325 8.53 -21.54 6.23
CA THR A 325 8.63 -21.92 4.80
C THR A 325 8.41 -23.40 4.54
N SER A 326 8.55 -24.24 5.57
CA SER A 326 8.26 -25.69 5.52
C SER A 326 6.93 -26.05 6.20
N SER A 327 6.09 -25.05 6.49
CA SER A 327 4.78 -25.26 7.13
C SER A 327 3.82 -26.03 6.20
N SER A 328 2.98 -26.87 6.79
CA SER A 328 1.86 -27.51 6.08
C SER A 328 0.72 -26.54 5.76
N GLN A 329 0.67 -25.39 6.43
CA GLN A 329 -0.32 -24.34 6.21
C GLN A 329 0.14 -23.44 5.05
N GLN A 330 -0.54 -23.53 3.92
CA GLN A 330 -0.16 -22.85 2.68
C GLN A 330 -0.08 -21.32 2.84
N ASP A 331 -1.03 -20.69 3.55
CA ASP A 331 -1.03 -19.24 3.75
C ASP A 331 0.18 -18.75 4.57
N LEU A 332 0.55 -19.52 5.61
CA LEU A 332 1.73 -19.21 6.43
C LEU A 332 3.03 -19.45 5.67
N GLN A 333 3.10 -20.51 4.87
CA GLN A 333 4.24 -20.77 4.00
C GLN A 333 4.40 -19.64 2.98
N LEU A 334 3.31 -19.20 2.37
CA LEU A 334 3.29 -18.12 1.37
C LEU A 334 3.81 -16.81 1.97
N ILE A 335 3.24 -16.36 3.10
CA ILE A 335 3.64 -15.09 3.71
C ILE A 335 5.09 -15.12 4.22
N ALA A 336 5.53 -16.26 4.77
CA ALA A 336 6.91 -16.44 5.23
C ALA A 336 7.90 -16.38 4.07
N THR A 337 7.58 -17.05 2.95
CA THR A 337 8.44 -17.02 1.75
C THR A 337 8.52 -15.61 1.17
N ALA A 338 7.42 -14.85 1.21
CA ALA A 338 7.40 -13.45 0.77
C ALA A 338 8.30 -12.56 1.63
N LEU A 339 8.21 -12.69 2.96
CA LEU A 339 9.04 -11.94 3.90
C LEU A 339 10.53 -12.25 3.73
N ILE A 340 10.90 -13.52 3.60
CA ILE A 340 12.30 -13.92 3.33
C ILE A 340 12.79 -13.32 2.02
N TRP A 341 11.99 -13.44 0.97
CA TRP A 341 12.37 -12.88 -0.32
C TRP A 341 12.58 -11.36 -0.22
N LYS A 342 11.68 -10.66 0.47
CA LYS A 342 11.73 -9.20 0.64
C LYS A 342 12.93 -8.74 1.46
N LEU A 343 13.26 -9.44 2.54
CA LEU A 343 14.29 -9.05 3.51
C LEU A 343 15.71 -9.49 3.09
N GLU A 344 15.84 -10.67 2.46
CA GLU A 344 17.14 -11.26 2.11
C GLU A 344 17.40 -11.23 0.61
N LYS A 345 16.54 -11.91 -0.16
CA LYS A 345 16.82 -12.23 -1.56
C LYS A 345 16.74 -11.02 -2.49
N GLU A 346 15.78 -10.12 -2.29
CA GLU A 346 15.64 -8.91 -3.10
C GLU A 346 16.91 -8.03 -3.02
N PRO A 347 17.39 -7.64 -1.82
CA PRO A 347 18.66 -6.93 -1.68
C PRO A 347 19.85 -7.64 -2.33
N GLU A 348 20.01 -8.94 -2.10
CA GLU A 348 21.12 -9.73 -2.67
C GLU A 348 21.10 -9.73 -4.20
N THR A 349 19.92 -9.85 -4.79
CA THR A 349 19.75 -9.92 -6.25
C THR A 349 20.03 -8.57 -6.90
N ILE A 350 19.66 -7.47 -6.24
CA ILE A 350 19.98 -6.12 -6.70
C ILE A 350 21.49 -5.89 -6.67
N ILE A 351 22.18 -6.27 -5.58
CA ILE A 351 23.64 -6.12 -5.45
C ILE A 351 24.37 -6.88 -6.56
N LYS A 352 24.00 -8.15 -6.80
CA LYS A 352 24.60 -8.98 -7.86
C LYS A 352 24.49 -8.32 -9.24
N THR A 353 23.36 -7.70 -9.54
CA THR A 353 23.14 -7.06 -10.85
C THR A 353 23.84 -5.73 -10.99
N VAL A 354 23.93 -4.91 -9.93
CA VAL A 354 24.74 -3.70 -9.95
C VAL A 354 26.22 -4.04 -10.15
N GLN A 355 26.72 -5.11 -9.52
CA GLN A 355 28.11 -5.58 -9.68
C GLN A 355 28.39 -6.11 -11.10
N GLN A 356 27.46 -6.85 -11.70
CA GLN A 356 27.60 -7.36 -13.07
C GLN A 356 27.59 -6.24 -14.13
N GLN A 357 26.88 -5.13 -13.88
CA GLN A 357 26.84 -3.98 -14.79
C GLN A 357 28.10 -3.08 -14.73
N GLN A 358 28.99 -3.30 -13.74
CA GLN A 358 30.21 -2.49 -13.55
C GLN A 358 31.50 -3.16 -14.07
N GLN A 359 31.44 -4.39 -14.58
CA GLN A 359 32.57 -4.97 -15.32
C GLN A 359 32.44 -4.63 -16.82
N PRO A 360 33.52 -4.19 -17.49
CA PRO A 360 33.52 -4.04 -18.94
C PRO A 360 33.42 -5.44 -19.55
N SER A 361 32.24 -5.82 -20.02
CA SER A 361 32.08 -7.09 -20.72
C SER A 361 32.93 -7.07 -21.98
N SER A 362 33.88 -8.00 -22.05
CA SER A 362 34.54 -8.43 -23.30
C SER A 362 33.48 -8.64 -24.39
N ILE A 363 33.86 -8.38 -25.64
CA ILE A 363 33.02 -8.37 -26.87
C ILE A 363 32.22 -9.66 -27.13
N SER A 364 32.29 -10.67 -26.27
CA SER A 364 31.47 -11.89 -26.29
C SER A 364 30.00 -11.70 -25.89
N SER A 365 29.56 -10.52 -25.42
CA SER A 365 28.17 -10.25 -24.98
C SER A 365 27.19 -9.81 -26.08
N LEU A 366 27.59 -9.83 -27.36
CA LEU A 366 26.70 -9.55 -28.51
C LEU A 366 25.77 -10.74 -28.88
N MET A 367 25.78 -11.82 -28.11
CA MET A 367 24.66 -12.76 -28.16
C MET A 367 23.53 -12.14 -27.34
N ILE A 368 22.46 -11.73 -28.03
CA ILE A 368 21.18 -11.39 -27.38
C ILE A 368 20.84 -12.56 -26.47
N ASP A 369 20.95 -12.37 -25.15
CA ASP A 369 20.43 -13.33 -24.18
C ASP A 369 18.93 -13.42 -24.47
N LYS A 370 18.53 -14.48 -25.16
CA LYS A 370 17.16 -14.68 -25.60
C LYS A 370 16.31 -14.75 -24.33
N LYS A 371 15.53 -13.70 -24.08
CA LYS A 371 14.56 -13.66 -22.98
C LYS A 371 13.68 -14.91 -23.06
N GLN A 372 13.52 -15.58 -21.93
CA GLN A 372 12.71 -16.80 -21.86
C GLN A 372 11.23 -16.49 -22.11
N TYR A 373 10.80 -15.30 -21.71
CA TYR A 373 9.44 -14.82 -21.87
C TYR A 373 9.45 -13.50 -22.64
N ASP A 374 8.48 -13.34 -23.53
CA ASP A 374 8.20 -12.04 -24.13
C ASP A 374 7.57 -11.13 -23.07
N ILE A 375 6.65 -11.66 -22.27
CA ILE A 375 5.83 -10.87 -21.36
C ILE A 375 5.66 -11.59 -20.01
N MET A 376 5.77 -10.85 -18.91
CA MET A 376 5.25 -11.26 -17.60
C MET A 376 4.01 -10.42 -17.26
N ILE A 377 2.91 -11.06 -16.86
CA ILE A 377 1.68 -10.38 -16.40
C ILE A 377 1.64 -10.41 -14.86
N SER A 378 1.78 -9.23 -14.26
CA SER A 378 1.55 -9.02 -12.83
C SER A 378 0.14 -8.48 -12.63
N TYR A 379 -0.70 -9.22 -11.89
CA TYR A 379 -2.13 -8.90 -11.70
C TYR A 379 -2.65 -9.35 -10.33
N SER A 380 -3.79 -8.79 -9.91
CA SER A 380 -4.53 -9.27 -8.74
C SER A 380 -5.49 -10.37 -9.15
N HIS A 381 -5.69 -11.38 -8.31
CA HIS A 381 -6.66 -12.45 -8.57
C HIS A 381 -8.09 -11.94 -8.80
N ASN A 382 -8.43 -10.74 -8.32
CA ASN A 382 -9.73 -10.11 -8.57
C ASN A 382 -9.90 -9.66 -10.03
N ASP A 383 -8.82 -9.45 -10.78
CA ASP A 383 -8.84 -9.03 -12.18
C ASP A 383 -8.62 -10.21 -13.16
N LYS A 384 -8.73 -11.44 -12.64
CA LYS A 384 -8.38 -12.69 -13.33
C LYS A 384 -9.04 -12.85 -14.70
N GLU A 385 -10.31 -12.49 -14.84
CA GLU A 385 -11.06 -12.67 -16.10
C GLU A 385 -10.46 -11.86 -17.25
N LEU A 386 -10.21 -10.56 -17.03
CA LEU A 386 -9.64 -9.69 -18.05
C LEU A 386 -8.16 -10.04 -18.32
N CYS A 387 -7.38 -10.35 -17.28
CA CYS A 387 -5.99 -10.81 -17.43
C CYS A 387 -5.87 -12.09 -18.26
N HIS A 388 -6.73 -13.09 -18.03
CA HIS A 388 -6.71 -14.31 -18.84
C HIS A 388 -7.16 -14.06 -20.28
N ARG A 389 -8.08 -13.12 -20.52
CA ARG A 389 -8.44 -12.74 -21.89
C ARG A 389 -7.27 -12.08 -22.63
N ILE A 390 -6.51 -11.23 -21.93
CA ILE A 390 -5.26 -10.64 -22.45
C ILE A 390 -4.24 -11.75 -22.73
N LEU A 391 -3.99 -12.64 -21.77
CA LEU A 391 -3.12 -13.81 -21.91
C LEU A 391 -3.45 -14.62 -23.16
N SER A 392 -4.69 -15.06 -23.32
CA SER A 392 -5.11 -15.86 -24.47
C SER A 392 -4.95 -15.13 -25.81
N SER A 393 -4.99 -13.79 -25.80
CA SER A 393 -4.78 -13.00 -27.02
C SER A 393 -3.29 -12.89 -27.34
N LEU A 394 -2.44 -12.69 -26.33
CA LEU A 394 -0.98 -12.66 -26.48
C LEU A 394 -0.43 -14.03 -26.94
N GLU A 395 -0.95 -15.13 -26.40
CA GLU A 395 -0.60 -16.50 -26.80
C GLU A 395 -1.03 -16.79 -28.25
N LYS A 396 -2.20 -16.31 -28.68
CA LYS A 396 -2.64 -16.40 -30.09
C LYS A 396 -1.73 -15.63 -31.03
N ASP A 397 -1.15 -14.53 -30.56
CA ASP A 397 -0.11 -13.76 -31.26
C ASP A 397 1.30 -14.39 -31.14
N GLN A 398 1.40 -15.63 -30.63
CA GLN A 398 2.63 -16.41 -30.49
C GLN A 398 3.66 -15.79 -29.54
N LEU A 399 3.22 -14.96 -28.59
CA LEU A 399 4.07 -14.43 -27.52
C LEU A 399 4.13 -15.43 -26.36
N CYS A 400 5.34 -15.68 -25.87
CA CYS A 400 5.60 -16.48 -24.68
C CYS A 400 5.30 -15.64 -23.43
N VAL A 401 4.21 -15.95 -22.73
CA VAL A 401 3.75 -15.18 -21.57
C VAL A 401 3.92 -15.99 -20.29
N TRP A 402 4.48 -15.35 -19.27
CA TRP A 402 4.42 -15.82 -17.89
C TRP A 402 3.31 -15.09 -17.14
N ILE A 403 2.46 -15.81 -16.43
CA ILE A 403 1.43 -15.25 -15.56
C ILE A 403 1.41 -16.02 -14.24
N ASP A 404 1.29 -15.30 -13.14
CA ASP A 404 1.25 -15.93 -11.84
C ASP A 404 -0.08 -16.67 -11.62
N SER A 405 -0.05 -18.00 -11.63
CA SER A 405 -1.17 -18.85 -11.25
C SER A 405 -0.92 -19.45 -9.86
N ARG A 406 -0.86 -18.61 -8.82
CA ARG A 406 -0.58 -19.02 -7.42
C ARG A 406 -1.43 -20.18 -6.89
N LEU A 407 -2.55 -20.51 -7.54
CA LEU A 407 -3.48 -21.57 -7.13
C LEU A 407 -3.36 -22.91 -7.89
N MET A 408 -2.36 -23.11 -8.77
CA MET A 408 -2.30 -24.38 -9.53
C MET A 408 -0.96 -25.15 -9.49
N HIS A 409 0.23 -24.53 -9.35
CA HIS A 409 1.49 -25.30 -9.49
C HIS A 409 2.71 -24.81 -8.66
N GLY A 410 2.52 -24.16 -7.51
CA GLY A 410 3.65 -23.92 -6.58
C GLY A 410 4.76 -22.98 -7.09
N ALA A 411 4.41 -21.98 -7.91
CA ALA A 411 5.36 -20.97 -8.34
C ALA A 411 5.86 -20.17 -7.12
N THR A 412 7.16 -20.25 -6.83
CA THR A 412 7.80 -19.55 -5.71
C THR A 412 8.11 -18.10 -6.05
N PHE A 413 8.39 -17.26 -5.04
CA PHE A 413 8.92 -15.90 -5.29
C PHE A 413 10.25 -15.90 -6.07
N ASP A 414 11.00 -17.00 -6.04
CA ASP A 414 12.18 -17.17 -6.90
C ASP A 414 11.78 -17.39 -8.37
N ALA A 415 10.69 -18.11 -8.64
CA ALA A 415 10.15 -18.27 -9.99
C ALA A 415 9.58 -16.94 -10.52
N MET A 416 8.87 -16.19 -9.67
CA MET A 416 8.41 -14.83 -9.95
C MET A 416 9.60 -13.90 -10.30
N ALA A 417 10.66 -13.90 -9.48
CA ALA A 417 11.85 -13.09 -9.74
C ALA A 417 12.52 -13.46 -11.07
N LYS A 418 12.71 -14.77 -11.32
CA LYS A 418 13.24 -15.26 -12.61
C LYS A 418 12.36 -14.86 -13.79
N ALA A 419 11.03 -14.89 -13.64
CA ALA A 419 10.12 -14.47 -14.69
C ALA A 419 10.27 -12.99 -15.01
N ILE A 420 10.35 -12.13 -13.98
CA ILE A 420 10.60 -10.69 -14.13
C ILE A 420 11.95 -10.42 -14.82
N GLU A 421 13.01 -11.11 -14.40
CA GLU A 421 14.36 -10.94 -14.97
C GLU A 421 14.48 -11.43 -16.42
N ASN A 422 13.74 -12.48 -16.77
CA ASN A 422 13.79 -13.12 -18.09
C ASN A 422 12.60 -12.74 -19.00
N ALA A 423 11.81 -11.74 -18.62
CA ALA A 423 10.80 -11.14 -19.48
C ALA A 423 11.36 -9.93 -20.25
N GLU A 424 10.88 -9.73 -21.48
CA GLU A 424 11.14 -8.49 -22.23
C GLU A 424 10.27 -7.34 -21.69
N PHE A 425 8.99 -7.62 -21.45
CA PHE A 425 8.02 -6.68 -20.89
C PHE A 425 7.37 -7.21 -19.61
N VAL A 426 7.00 -6.29 -18.71
CA VAL A 426 6.18 -6.57 -17.53
C VAL A 426 4.88 -5.77 -17.63
N LEU A 427 3.75 -6.45 -17.76
CA LEU A 427 2.43 -5.81 -17.70
C LEU A 427 2.04 -5.65 -16.23
N VAL A 428 1.83 -4.41 -15.81
CA VAL A 428 1.32 -4.08 -14.47
C VAL A 428 -0.18 -3.83 -14.60
N CYS A 429 -1.00 -4.83 -14.27
CA CYS A 429 -2.45 -4.76 -14.34
C CYS A 429 -3.01 -4.01 -13.13
N MET A 430 -3.09 -2.70 -13.26
CA MET A 430 -3.51 -1.77 -12.22
C MET A 430 -5.02 -1.83 -11.94
N SER A 431 -5.33 -2.05 -10.67
CA SER A 431 -6.66 -1.96 -10.08
C SER A 431 -6.50 -1.62 -8.60
N ASP A 432 -7.61 -1.34 -7.93
CA ASP A 432 -7.66 -1.23 -6.47
C ASP A 432 -7.09 -2.50 -5.83
N ALA A 433 -7.62 -3.67 -6.22
CA ALA A 433 -7.16 -4.96 -5.70
C ALA A 433 -5.68 -5.27 -5.95
N TYR A 434 -5.10 -4.74 -7.04
CA TYR A 434 -3.67 -4.85 -7.31
C TYR A 434 -2.86 -3.99 -6.35
N LYS A 435 -3.25 -2.73 -6.16
CA LYS A 435 -2.55 -1.79 -5.27
C LYS A 435 -2.53 -2.29 -3.81
N GLN A 436 -3.56 -3.00 -3.38
CA GLN A 436 -3.70 -3.50 -2.01
C GLN A 436 -2.86 -4.74 -1.71
N SER A 437 -2.46 -5.49 -2.73
CA SER A 437 -1.75 -6.75 -2.55
C SER A 437 -0.28 -6.48 -2.27
N PRO A 438 0.24 -6.81 -1.06
CA PRO A 438 1.68 -6.67 -0.79
C PRO A 438 2.52 -7.52 -1.75
N PHE A 439 1.95 -8.60 -2.27
CA PHE A 439 2.59 -9.44 -3.28
C PHE A 439 2.70 -8.71 -4.63
N CYS A 440 1.66 -8.01 -5.08
CA CYS A 440 1.70 -7.21 -6.30
C CYS A 440 2.63 -5.99 -6.13
N GLU A 441 2.60 -5.33 -4.97
CA GLU A 441 3.55 -4.25 -4.62
C GLU A 441 4.99 -4.76 -4.69
N MET A 442 5.24 -6.00 -4.27
CA MET A 442 6.55 -6.64 -4.34
C MET A 442 6.98 -6.94 -5.78
N GLU A 443 6.11 -7.52 -6.61
CA GLU A 443 6.35 -7.78 -8.03
C GLU A 443 6.68 -6.50 -8.80
N ALA A 444 5.82 -5.49 -8.68
CA ALA A 444 5.99 -4.22 -9.37
C ALA A 444 7.26 -3.49 -8.91
N SER A 445 7.48 -3.40 -7.60
CA SER A 445 8.69 -2.78 -7.03
C SER A 445 9.96 -3.47 -7.53
N TYR A 446 9.94 -4.79 -7.64
CA TYR A 446 11.07 -5.55 -8.14
C TYR A 446 11.31 -5.30 -9.63
N ALA A 447 10.26 -5.33 -10.46
CA ALA A 447 10.36 -5.02 -11.90
C ALA A 447 10.99 -3.64 -12.15
N VAL A 448 10.62 -2.63 -11.35
CA VAL A 448 11.25 -1.29 -11.40
C VAL A 448 12.73 -1.35 -11.04
N LYS A 449 13.09 -2.02 -9.95
CA LYS A 449 14.49 -2.16 -9.51
C LYS A 449 15.35 -2.90 -10.53
N ARG A 450 14.75 -3.83 -11.28
CA ARG A 450 15.37 -4.55 -12.40
C ARG A 450 15.41 -3.75 -13.71
N ARG A 451 14.81 -2.55 -13.73
CA ARG A 451 14.66 -1.71 -14.93
C ARG A 451 13.98 -2.45 -16.08
N CYS A 452 12.97 -3.27 -15.77
CA CYS A 452 12.16 -3.94 -16.77
C CYS A 452 11.33 -2.93 -17.58
N HIS A 453 10.94 -3.30 -18.81
CA HIS A 453 10.02 -2.49 -19.62
C HIS A 453 8.59 -2.70 -19.13
N ILE A 454 8.13 -1.79 -18.28
CA ILE A 454 6.82 -1.87 -17.66
C ILE A 454 5.77 -1.22 -18.59
N ILE A 455 4.68 -1.93 -18.86
CA ILE A 455 3.49 -1.41 -19.53
C ILE A 455 2.32 -1.46 -18.54
N PRO A 456 1.88 -0.32 -17.98
CA PRO A 456 0.74 -0.30 -17.07
C PRO A 456 -0.59 -0.47 -17.81
N LEU A 457 -1.46 -1.34 -17.30
CA LEU A 457 -2.80 -1.57 -17.84
C LEU A 457 -3.84 -1.20 -16.78
N VAL A 458 -4.83 -0.37 -17.11
CA VAL A 458 -5.96 -0.11 -16.21
C VAL A 458 -7.01 -1.20 -16.42
N MET A 459 -7.40 -1.87 -15.33
CA MET A 459 -8.28 -3.04 -15.36
C MET A 459 -9.73 -2.70 -14.98
N THR A 460 -9.94 -1.63 -14.22
CA THR A 460 -11.25 -1.23 -13.69
C THR A 460 -11.63 0.19 -14.12
N THR A 461 -12.93 0.42 -14.34
CA THR A 461 -13.44 1.71 -14.83
C THR A 461 -13.10 2.83 -13.85
N SER A 462 -12.66 3.97 -14.37
CA SER A 462 -12.36 5.19 -13.59
C SER A 462 -11.24 5.05 -12.56
N TYR A 463 -10.43 3.99 -12.64
CA TYR A 463 -9.28 3.81 -11.76
C TYR A 463 -8.15 4.79 -12.11
N LYS A 464 -7.49 5.31 -11.06
CA LYS A 464 -6.30 6.14 -11.18
C LYS A 464 -5.27 5.66 -10.17
N ALA A 465 -4.08 5.32 -10.66
CA ALA A 465 -2.97 4.95 -9.80
C ALA A 465 -2.53 6.15 -8.94
N ASP A 466 -2.31 5.92 -7.66
CA ASP A 466 -1.86 6.88 -6.66
C ASP A 466 -0.92 6.19 -5.64
N GLY A 467 -0.36 6.94 -4.68
CA GLY A 467 0.59 6.42 -3.68
C GLY A 467 1.77 5.68 -4.32
N TRP A 468 2.17 4.53 -3.77
CA TRP A 468 3.29 3.73 -4.29
C TRP A 468 3.14 3.36 -5.77
N LEU A 469 1.94 2.96 -6.21
CA LEU A 469 1.69 2.54 -7.59
C LEU A 469 1.67 3.74 -8.53
N GLY A 470 1.08 4.86 -8.10
CA GLY A 470 1.11 6.12 -8.84
C GLY A 470 2.53 6.63 -9.05
N VAL A 471 3.38 6.60 -8.01
CA VAL A 471 4.81 6.93 -8.13
C VAL A 471 5.49 6.02 -9.15
N LEU A 472 5.24 4.71 -9.05
CA LEU A 472 5.82 3.68 -9.93
C LEU A 472 5.45 3.87 -11.40
N THR A 473 4.19 4.18 -11.70
CA THR A 473 3.66 4.25 -13.07
C THR A 473 3.57 5.67 -13.62
N SER A 474 3.91 6.70 -12.82
CA SER A 474 3.72 8.13 -13.18
C SER A 474 4.35 8.54 -14.50
N ALA A 475 5.52 7.99 -14.84
CA ALA A 475 6.26 8.29 -16.06
C ALA A 475 5.95 7.34 -17.23
N LEU A 476 5.00 6.41 -17.06
CA LEU A 476 4.71 5.36 -18.03
C LEU A 476 3.37 5.62 -18.74
N ILE A 477 3.32 5.28 -20.03
CA ILE A 477 2.08 5.36 -20.80
C ILE A 477 1.23 4.14 -20.45
N TYR A 478 0.08 4.36 -19.84
CA TYR A 478 -0.86 3.28 -19.51
C TYR A 478 -1.90 3.06 -20.60
N ILE A 479 -2.47 1.86 -20.63
CA ILE A 479 -3.56 1.47 -21.53
C ILE A 479 -4.81 1.20 -20.72
N ASP A 480 -5.90 1.89 -21.05
CA ASP A 480 -7.17 1.77 -20.32
C ASP A 480 -8.14 0.82 -21.04
N PHE A 481 -8.18 -0.44 -20.58
CA PHE A 481 -9.04 -1.48 -21.15
C PHE A 481 -10.53 -1.17 -21.01
N PRO A 482 -11.04 -0.81 -19.80
CA PRO A 482 -12.44 -0.41 -19.62
C PRO A 482 -12.86 0.74 -20.53
N LYS A 483 -12.02 1.77 -20.69
CA LYS A 483 -12.35 2.96 -21.48
C LYS A 483 -12.29 2.73 -22.99
N LEU A 484 -11.29 1.99 -23.47
CA LEU A 484 -11.10 1.77 -24.90
C LEU A 484 -11.93 0.59 -25.45
N GLY A 485 -12.34 -0.33 -24.57
CA GLY A 485 -12.86 -1.63 -24.96
C GLY A 485 -11.72 -2.59 -25.37
N PHE A 486 -11.96 -3.89 -25.20
CA PHE A 486 -10.90 -4.91 -25.29
C PHE A 486 -10.11 -4.86 -26.59
N ASP A 487 -10.77 -4.86 -27.75
CA ASP A 487 -10.07 -4.99 -29.03
C ASP A 487 -9.16 -3.79 -29.32
N LYS A 488 -9.64 -2.57 -29.04
CA LYS A 488 -8.84 -1.34 -29.23
C LYS A 488 -7.70 -1.25 -28.23
N ALA A 489 -7.95 -1.55 -26.96
CA ALA A 489 -6.92 -1.57 -25.92
C ALA A 489 -5.81 -2.58 -26.26
N TYR A 490 -6.20 -3.77 -26.73
CA TYR A 490 -5.27 -4.81 -27.12
C TYR A 490 -4.43 -4.41 -28.35
N GLN A 491 -5.01 -3.71 -29.34
CA GLN A 491 -4.23 -3.16 -30.44
C GLN A 491 -3.21 -2.10 -29.98
N GLU A 492 -3.57 -1.25 -29.02
CA GLU A 492 -2.62 -0.28 -28.45
C GLU A 492 -1.48 -0.98 -27.69
N LEU A 493 -1.79 -2.08 -26.98
CA LEU A 493 -0.77 -2.91 -26.33
C LEU A 493 0.22 -3.48 -27.33
N LYS A 494 -0.27 -4.08 -28.43
CA LYS A 494 0.58 -4.59 -29.51
C LYS A 494 1.44 -3.50 -30.13
N LYS A 495 0.87 -2.32 -30.32
CA LYS A 495 1.59 -1.18 -30.88
C LYS A 495 2.72 -0.73 -29.96
N GLN A 496 2.50 -0.64 -28.65
CA GLN A 496 3.56 -0.29 -27.70
C GLN A 496 4.68 -1.33 -27.67
N ILE A 497 4.34 -2.62 -27.64
CA ILE A 497 5.31 -3.73 -27.74
C ILE A 497 6.13 -3.63 -29.03
N GLY A 498 5.46 -3.40 -30.16
CA GLY A 498 6.10 -3.29 -31.48
C GLY A 498 7.03 -2.08 -31.58
N LEU A 499 6.58 -0.90 -31.16
CA LEU A 499 7.39 0.33 -31.17
C LEU A 499 8.68 0.17 -30.36
N PHE A 500 8.58 -0.47 -29.19
CA PHE A 500 9.73 -0.73 -28.35
C PHE A 500 10.75 -1.66 -29.03
N ARG A 501 10.28 -2.79 -29.59
CA ARG A 501 11.12 -3.75 -30.33
C ARG A 501 11.81 -3.12 -31.55
N MET A 502 11.11 -2.25 -32.27
CA MET A 502 11.67 -1.53 -33.42
C MET A 502 12.75 -0.53 -33.01
N ASN A 503 12.52 0.24 -31.95
CA ASN A 503 13.51 1.21 -31.45
C ASN A 503 14.81 0.52 -30.99
N ASN A 504 14.70 -0.63 -30.30
CA ASN A 504 15.88 -1.40 -29.90
C ASN A 504 16.62 -2.00 -31.10
N SER A 505 15.91 -2.47 -32.12
CA SER A 505 16.52 -3.01 -33.32
C SER A 505 17.34 -1.94 -34.07
N ASN A 506 16.82 -0.71 -34.15
CA ASN A 506 17.50 0.42 -34.78
C ASN A 506 18.75 0.87 -34.01
N LEU A 507 18.74 0.81 -32.67
CA LEU A 507 19.91 1.09 -31.83
C LEU A 507 21.04 0.07 -32.10
N ILE A 508 20.70 -1.22 -32.17
CA ILE A 508 21.68 -2.30 -32.44
C ILE A 508 22.30 -2.15 -33.85
N LEU A 509 21.48 -1.81 -34.85
CA LEU A 509 21.96 -1.59 -36.24
C LEU A 509 22.88 -0.36 -36.37
N ALA A 510 22.62 0.69 -35.58
CA ALA A 510 23.48 1.88 -35.56
C ALA A 510 24.86 1.60 -34.94
N GLU A 511 24.92 0.76 -33.90
CA GLU A 511 26.18 0.36 -33.25
C GLU A 511 27.05 -0.56 -34.13
N GLN A 512 26.42 -1.48 -34.89
CA GLN A 512 27.15 -2.39 -35.80
C GLN A 512 27.78 -1.67 -37.00
N ASN A 513 27.14 -0.60 -37.50
CA ASN A 513 27.65 0.17 -38.64
C ASN A 513 28.88 1.04 -38.31
N GLN A 514 29.17 1.31 -37.04
CA GLN A 514 30.38 2.04 -36.64
C GLN A 514 31.64 1.15 -36.62
N VAL A 515 31.51 -0.17 -36.55
CA VAL A 515 32.64 -1.10 -36.45
C VAL A 515 33.26 -1.43 -37.82
N HIS A 516 32.50 -1.34 -38.91
CA HIS A 516 32.96 -1.74 -40.24
C HIS A 516 33.85 -0.72 -40.98
N HIS A 517 34.02 0.50 -40.48
CA HIS A 517 34.78 1.55 -41.19
C HIS A 517 36.30 1.61 -40.88
N ASN A 518 36.83 0.79 -39.96
CA ASN A 518 38.23 0.88 -39.52
C ASN A 518 39.18 -0.22 -40.07
N SER A 519 38.85 -0.89 -41.19
CA SER A 519 39.62 -2.03 -41.70
C SER A 519 40.16 -1.84 -43.14
N SER A 520 40.96 -0.81 -43.40
CA SER A 520 41.82 -0.79 -44.60
C SER A 520 42.93 0.28 -44.54
N SER A 521 44.18 -0.13 -44.25
CA SER A 521 45.44 0.40 -44.84
C SER A 521 46.66 0.00 -43.97
N LEU A 522 47.61 -0.73 -44.56
CA LEU A 522 48.92 -1.12 -44.01
C LEU A 522 50.04 -0.77 -45.02
N MET A 523 51.25 -0.56 -44.48
CA MET A 523 52.60 -0.38 -45.11
C MET A 523 53.00 1.10 -45.33
N ASP A 524 54.18 1.62 -44.93
CA ASP A 524 55.54 1.04 -44.92
C ASP A 524 56.58 1.72 -43.96
N SER A 525 57.64 0.96 -43.63
CA SER A 525 59.05 1.23 -43.22
C SER A 525 59.52 1.98 -41.92
N THR A 526 60.56 1.40 -41.30
CA THR A 526 61.17 1.54 -39.94
C THR A 526 62.69 1.95 -40.02
N PRO A 527 63.60 1.85 -39.00
CA PRO A 527 63.58 2.02 -37.52
C PRO A 527 64.79 2.81 -36.90
N LYS A 528 64.74 3.20 -35.60
CA LYS A 528 65.63 2.70 -34.49
C LYS A 528 65.57 3.45 -33.13
N THR A 529 65.32 2.64 -32.06
CA THR A 529 65.88 2.61 -30.66
C THR A 529 65.66 3.81 -29.70
N ASN A 530 65.23 3.71 -28.42
CA ASN A 530 65.17 2.62 -27.42
C ASN A 530 64.04 2.80 -26.36
N SER A 531 63.48 1.64 -25.98
CA SER A 531 62.67 1.17 -24.82
C SER A 531 62.27 2.06 -23.62
N SER A 532 60.96 2.11 -23.31
CA SER A 532 60.28 1.46 -22.16
C SER A 532 58.75 1.71 -22.21
N VAL A 533 57.96 0.73 -21.78
CA VAL A 533 56.52 0.58 -22.02
C VAL A 533 55.70 1.04 -20.81
N GLU A 534 54.68 1.90 -21.00
CA GLU A 534 53.42 1.87 -20.23
C GLU A 534 52.32 2.80 -20.81
N ASN A 535 51.40 2.17 -21.56
CA ASN A 535 49.97 2.44 -21.82
C ASN A 535 49.41 3.89 -21.84
N ASN A 536 49.44 4.49 -23.04
CA ASN A 536 48.63 5.66 -23.42
C ASN A 536 47.20 5.25 -23.83
N LYS A 537 46.19 5.89 -23.22
CA LYS A 537 44.84 6.03 -23.77
C LYS A 537 44.90 7.04 -24.93
N GLU A 538 44.57 6.63 -26.15
CA GLU A 538 44.25 7.61 -27.19
C GLU A 538 42.85 8.21 -26.97
N PRO A 539 42.65 9.50 -27.32
CA PRO A 539 41.63 10.37 -26.77
C PRO A 539 40.36 10.37 -27.62
N ARG A 540 39.22 10.71 -27.00
CA ARG A 540 37.99 11.12 -27.73
C ARG A 540 38.36 12.26 -28.70
N PRO A 541 37.69 12.39 -29.87
CA PRO A 541 37.96 13.48 -30.79
C PRO A 541 37.81 14.81 -30.05
N VAL A 542 38.90 15.57 -29.96
CA VAL A 542 38.91 16.88 -29.31
C VAL A 542 38.08 17.81 -30.20
N VAL A 543 36.87 18.13 -29.76
CA VAL A 543 36.09 19.22 -30.37
C VAL A 543 36.81 20.51 -29.96
N GLU A 544 37.54 21.14 -30.88
CA GLU A 544 38.12 22.47 -30.62
C GLU A 544 36.99 23.50 -30.51
N TYR A 545 36.68 23.89 -29.28
CA TYR A 545 35.76 25.00 -29.02
C TYR A 545 36.43 26.33 -29.36
N PRO A 546 35.78 27.23 -30.11
CA PRO A 546 36.26 28.60 -30.23
C PRO A 546 36.45 29.22 -28.84
N HIS A 547 37.57 29.92 -28.63
CA HIS A 547 37.96 30.43 -27.31
C HIS A 547 36.96 31.45 -26.73
N CYS A 548 36.21 32.13 -27.60
CA CYS A 548 35.13 33.04 -27.24
C CYS A 548 33.78 32.37 -27.52
N ILE A 549 32.92 32.36 -26.49
CA ILE A 549 31.57 31.78 -26.59
C ILE A 549 30.74 32.40 -27.71
N ASP A 550 30.93 33.68 -28.06
CA ASP A 550 30.13 34.37 -29.08
C ASP A 550 30.32 33.79 -30.50
N MET A 551 31.34 32.95 -30.69
CA MET A 551 31.65 32.23 -31.93
C MET A 551 31.08 30.80 -31.95
N TRP A 552 30.38 30.36 -30.90
CA TRP A 552 29.84 29.00 -30.82
C TRP A 552 28.58 28.85 -31.68
N THR A 553 28.56 27.78 -32.48
CA THR A 553 27.38 27.33 -33.22
C THR A 553 26.45 26.53 -32.30
N LYS A 554 25.27 26.15 -32.81
CA LYS A 554 24.34 25.28 -32.07
C LYS A 554 24.97 23.92 -31.75
N ASP A 555 25.78 23.40 -32.67
CA ASP A 555 26.49 22.14 -32.48
C ASP A 555 27.61 22.27 -31.43
N HIS A 556 28.31 23.40 -31.37
CA HIS A 556 29.29 23.67 -30.31
C HIS A 556 28.62 23.71 -28.92
N VAL A 557 27.45 24.35 -28.79
CA VAL A 557 26.68 24.36 -27.54
C VAL A 557 26.25 22.94 -27.14
N LYS A 558 25.72 22.16 -28.09
CA LYS A 558 25.32 20.77 -27.84
C LYS A 558 26.51 19.90 -27.43
N SER A 559 27.64 20.00 -28.14
CA SER A 559 28.86 19.26 -27.82
C SER A 559 29.42 19.64 -26.45
N PHE A 560 29.43 20.93 -26.10
CA PHE A 560 29.86 21.40 -24.78
C PHE A 560 29.03 20.81 -23.65
N LEU A 561 27.70 20.82 -23.78
CA LEU A 561 26.80 20.26 -22.78
C LEU A 561 26.99 18.74 -22.61
N LEU A 562 27.33 18.03 -23.68
CA LEU A 562 27.62 16.60 -23.63
C LEU A 562 29.01 16.31 -23.04
N ASP A 563 30.04 17.07 -23.42
CA ASP A 563 31.42 16.91 -22.94
C ASP A 563 31.57 17.21 -21.45
N LYS A 564 30.79 18.17 -20.93
CA LYS A 564 30.84 18.58 -19.52
C LYS A 564 29.83 17.86 -18.63
N GLU A 565 29.19 16.79 -19.12
CA GLU A 565 28.15 16.05 -18.41
C GLU A 565 26.93 16.91 -17.99
N LEU A 566 26.68 18.00 -18.74
CA LEU A 566 25.60 18.98 -18.53
C LEU A 566 24.40 18.74 -19.47
N SER A 567 24.18 17.48 -19.88
CA SER A 567 23.12 17.09 -20.83
C SER A 567 21.71 17.43 -20.35
N ILE A 568 21.53 17.61 -19.03
CA ILE A 568 20.29 18.07 -18.41
C ILE A 568 19.80 19.43 -18.94
N PHE A 569 20.70 20.28 -19.43
CA PHE A 569 20.37 21.58 -20.01
C PHE A 569 20.00 21.53 -21.49
N LEU A 570 20.16 20.38 -22.17
CA LEU A 570 19.84 20.24 -23.59
C LEU A 570 18.41 20.71 -23.95
N PRO A 571 17.37 20.43 -23.13
CA PRO A 571 16.03 20.91 -23.43
C PRO A 571 15.87 22.42 -23.24
N ALA A 572 16.52 22.99 -22.22
CA ALA A 572 16.45 24.43 -21.95
C ALA A 572 17.24 25.26 -22.97
N PHE A 573 18.33 24.70 -23.51
CA PHE A 573 19.22 25.37 -24.46
C PHE A 573 19.06 24.85 -25.89
N GLU A 574 17.96 24.17 -26.19
CA GLU A 574 17.71 23.60 -27.51
C GLU A 574 17.73 24.70 -28.58
N GLY A 575 18.61 24.52 -29.57
CA GLY A 575 18.76 25.47 -30.67
C GLY A 575 19.45 26.78 -30.35
N MET A 576 19.96 26.98 -29.13
CA MET A 576 20.76 28.17 -28.77
C MET A 576 22.15 28.12 -29.41
N ASN A 577 22.65 29.29 -29.82
CA ASN A 577 24.05 29.49 -30.18
C ASN A 577 24.80 30.18 -29.05
N GLY A 578 26.12 30.33 -29.20
CA GLY A 578 26.99 30.90 -28.19
C GLY A 578 26.60 32.28 -27.65
N ARG A 579 26.14 33.19 -28.53
CA ARG A 579 25.71 34.54 -28.14
C ARG A 579 24.47 34.52 -27.23
N LEU A 580 23.54 33.59 -27.48
CA LEU A 580 22.37 33.42 -26.61
C LEU A 580 22.78 32.80 -25.28
N LEU A 581 23.68 31.82 -25.31
CA LEU A 581 24.18 31.17 -24.10
C LEU A 581 25.00 32.14 -23.21
N HIS A 582 25.75 33.06 -23.82
CA HIS A 582 26.42 34.17 -23.12
C HIS A 582 25.42 35.10 -22.42
N LYS A 583 24.30 35.47 -23.07
CA LYS A 583 23.25 36.26 -22.43
C LYS A 583 22.59 35.52 -21.27
N VAL A 584 22.37 34.21 -21.41
CA VAL A 584 21.87 33.38 -20.31
C VAL A 584 22.84 33.43 -19.13
N TYR A 585 24.15 33.35 -19.38
CA TYR A 585 25.17 33.49 -18.34
C TYR A 585 25.11 34.86 -17.64
N ASP A 586 25.03 35.96 -18.39
CA ASP A 586 24.89 37.32 -17.83
C ASP A 586 23.63 37.44 -16.94
N MET A 587 22.51 36.85 -17.37
CA MET A 587 21.27 36.82 -16.58
C MET A 587 21.44 35.99 -15.30
N CYS A 588 22.14 34.85 -15.38
CA CYS A 588 22.46 34.03 -14.21
C CYS A 588 23.32 34.80 -13.20
N GLN A 589 24.27 35.63 -13.66
CA GLN A 589 25.08 36.48 -12.77
C GLN A 589 24.26 37.62 -12.13
N ALA A 590 23.29 38.20 -12.86
CA ALA A 590 22.45 39.28 -12.35
C ALA A 590 21.41 38.81 -11.31
N SER A 591 20.85 37.60 -11.47
CA SER A 591 19.87 37.04 -10.53
C SER A 591 19.90 35.51 -10.48
N GLN A 592 20.80 34.96 -9.66
CA GLN A 592 21.04 33.52 -9.57
C GLN A 592 19.80 32.72 -9.13
N GLN A 593 19.04 33.22 -8.15
CA GLN A 593 17.87 32.51 -7.62
C GLN A 593 16.72 32.46 -8.62
N ALA A 594 16.41 33.58 -9.29
CA ALA A 594 15.34 33.65 -10.28
C ALA A 594 15.66 32.80 -11.52
N MET A 595 16.91 32.83 -11.98
CA MET A 595 17.35 32.04 -13.13
C MET A 595 17.37 30.53 -12.84
N PHE A 596 17.77 30.11 -11.64
CA PHE A 596 17.68 28.70 -11.24
C PHE A 596 16.24 28.19 -11.27
N SER A 597 15.29 28.97 -10.73
CA SER A 597 13.86 28.62 -10.79
C SER A 597 13.34 28.55 -12.23
N SER A 598 13.67 29.52 -13.09
CA SER A 598 13.22 29.54 -14.49
C SER A 598 13.78 28.37 -15.29
N LEU A 599 15.08 28.08 -15.17
CA LEU A 599 15.70 26.96 -15.88
C LEU A 599 15.20 25.62 -15.38
N LYS A 600 14.89 25.51 -14.08
CA LYS A 600 14.27 24.30 -13.51
C LYS A 600 12.88 24.06 -14.09
N GLU A 601 12.09 25.11 -14.31
CA GLU A 601 10.79 25.00 -14.99
C GLU A 601 10.94 24.60 -16.46
N ASP A 602 11.88 25.20 -17.20
CA ASP A 602 12.10 24.89 -18.62
C ASP A 602 12.65 23.47 -18.82
N VAL A 603 13.55 23.00 -17.94
CA VAL A 603 13.99 21.59 -17.92
C VAL A 603 12.82 20.67 -17.56
N ALA A 604 11.96 21.04 -16.60
CA ALA A 604 10.80 20.23 -16.20
C ALA A 604 9.72 20.12 -17.30
N ARG A 605 9.62 21.08 -18.21
CA ARG A 605 8.70 21.02 -19.37
C ARG A 605 9.08 19.97 -20.41
N SER A 606 10.29 19.40 -20.35
CA SER A 606 10.86 18.56 -21.41
C SER A 606 10.60 17.04 -21.34
N GLN A 607 9.66 16.57 -20.50
CA GLN A 607 9.31 15.13 -20.33
C GLN A 607 10.47 14.20 -19.89
N LEU A 608 11.67 14.72 -19.60
CA LEU A 608 12.76 13.97 -18.98
C LEU A 608 12.61 14.01 -17.45
N THR A 609 12.60 12.83 -16.81
CA THR A 609 12.55 12.60 -15.34
C THR A 609 13.83 13.03 -14.60
N ILE A 610 14.43 14.16 -14.97
CA ILE A 610 15.63 14.69 -14.33
C ILE A 610 15.30 16.09 -13.81
N THR A 611 15.36 16.27 -12.49
CA THR A 611 15.19 17.59 -11.88
C THR A 611 16.53 18.32 -11.87
N LEU A 612 16.55 19.56 -12.37
CA LEU A 612 17.74 20.40 -12.29
C LEU A 612 18.17 20.57 -10.83
N SER A 613 19.33 20.03 -10.47
CA SER A 613 19.90 20.17 -9.13
C SER A 613 20.72 21.44 -9.03
N LEU A 614 20.93 21.94 -7.80
CA LEU A 614 21.79 23.10 -7.56
C LEU A 614 23.25 22.83 -7.97
N LYS A 615 23.69 21.56 -7.87
CA LYS A 615 25.01 21.13 -8.32
C LYS A 615 25.18 21.35 -9.83
N ASP A 616 24.23 20.87 -10.63
CA ASP A 616 24.30 20.98 -12.10
C ASP A 616 24.30 22.44 -12.55
N TYR A 617 23.49 23.28 -11.90
CA TYR A 617 23.44 24.72 -12.15
C TYR A 617 24.77 25.43 -11.84
N LEU A 618 25.40 25.14 -10.71
CA LEU A 618 26.69 25.74 -10.37
C LEU A 618 27.82 25.21 -11.27
N THR A 619 27.81 23.91 -11.61
CA THR A 619 28.77 23.32 -12.56
C THR A 619 28.66 23.99 -13.94
N PHE A 620 27.46 24.25 -14.43
CA PHE A 620 27.27 25.01 -15.67
C PHE A 620 27.93 26.39 -15.62
N LEU A 621 27.73 27.15 -14.53
CA LEU A 621 28.27 28.50 -14.41
C LEU A 621 29.80 28.54 -14.33
N GLU A 622 30.44 27.55 -13.71
CA GLU A 622 31.90 27.46 -13.65
C GLU A 622 32.49 27.04 -15.00
N GLU A 623 31.91 26.04 -15.66
CA GLU A 623 32.42 25.53 -16.95
C GLU A 623 32.26 26.53 -18.09
N ILE A 624 31.16 27.29 -18.12
CA ILE A 624 30.91 28.28 -19.17
C ILE A 624 31.76 29.55 -18.99
N LYS A 625 32.10 29.92 -17.75
CA LYS A 625 32.86 31.14 -17.40
C LYS A 625 34.21 31.23 -18.12
N ILE A 626 34.82 30.08 -18.39
CA ILE A 626 36.11 29.95 -19.09
C ILE A 626 36.05 30.55 -20.50
N TYR A 627 34.86 30.58 -21.12
CA TYR A 627 34.65 31.00 -22.51
C TYR A 627 33.99 32.39 -22.62
N ILE A 628 33.67 33.03 -21.49
CA ILE A 628 33.09 34.37 -21.44
C ILE A 628 34.22 35.41 -21.59
N PRO A 629 34.15 36.32 -22.57
CA PRO A 629 35.16 37.37 -22.72
C PRO A 629 35.16 38.28 -21.48
N TYR A 630 36.34 38.53 -20.91
CA TYR A 630 36.50 39.46 -19.79
C TYR A 630 35.95 40.85 -20.17
N LYS A 631 34.99 41.35 -19.40
CA LYS A 631 34.66 42.79 -19.43
C LYS A 631 35.90 43.52 -18.93
N THR A 632 36.61 44.21 -19.82
CA THR A 632 37.48 45.32 -19.43
C THR A 632 36.58 46.33 -18.73
N ASP A 633 36.66 46.37 -17.40
CA ASP A 633 35.99 47.38 -16.60
C ASP A 633 36.63 48.73 -16.93
N ASP A 634 35.81 49.66 -17.41
CA ASP A 634 36.21 50.99 -17.90
C ASP A 634 36.52 51.95 -16.75
N ARG A 635 37.09 51.42 -15.65
CA ARG A 635 37.49 52.15 -14.45
C ARG A 635 38.65 51.46 -13.75
N LEU A 636 39.84 51.57 -14.35
CA LEU A 636 41.12 51.90 -13.68
C LEU A 636 42.26 51.59 -14.65
N ASN A 637 42.58 52.58 -15.49
CA ASN A 637 43.96 52.81 -15.86
C ASN A 637 44.17 54.32 -15.80
N PRO A 638 45.07 54.77 -14.92
CA PRO A 638 46.15 55.60 -15.44
C PRO A 638 47.48 54.93 -15.11
N THR A 639 48.27 54.72 -16.17
CA THR A 639 49.74 54.74 -16.18
C THR A 639 50.47 53.76 -15.26
N SER A 640 51.04 52.70 -15.86
CA SER A 640 52.51 52.47 -15.95
C SER A 640 52.74 50.99 -16.30
N ALA A 641 53.33 50.71 -17.47
CA ALA A 641 54.73 50.23 -17.60
C ALA A 641 54.95 48.90 -16.86
N ILE A 642 55.20 47.78 -17.55
CA ILE A 642 56.53 47.35 -18.05
C ILE A 642 56.24 46.08 -18.87
N CYS A 643 56.35 46.08 -20.21
CA CYS A 643 57.53 45.67 -20.99
C CYS A 643 58.24 44.40 -20.49
N ASP A 644 58.14 43.34 -21.30
CA ASP A 644 59.17 42.31 -21.51
C ASP A 644 59.63 41.46 -20.31
N ILE A 645 59.50 40.13 -20.46
CA ILE A 645 60.60 39.14 -20.56
C ILE A 645 60.10 37.73 -20.18
N MET A 646 60.36 36.79 -21.09
CA MET A 646 60.37 35.31 -21.01
C MET A 646 59.07 34.53 -21.10
#